data_AF-A0A6F8T7A0-F1
#
_entry.id   AF-A0A6F8T7A0-F1
#
_cell.length_a   1.000
_cell.length_b   1.000
_cell.length_c   1.000
_cell.angle_alpha   90.00
_cell.angle_beta   90.00
_cell.angle_gamma   90.00
#
_symmetry.space_group_name_H-M   'P 1'
#
loop_
_entity.id
_entity.type
_entity.pdbx_description
1 polymer ?
#
loop_
_entity_poly.entity_id
_entity_poly.type
_entity_poly.pdbx_seq_one_letter_code
_entity_poly.pdbx_strand_id
1 'polypeptide(L)'
;MGISLTTYLELDEDGNLVKNENGIAKINNDLTLADHPVTSYKDYLNALDYVTVISDDIDNPLIEKIYVKELTKLLLQKFQEHLRETKSDWNDKYNPKLYTIAKQLESFAYLTGEQNSINQILDEFPLLKLIKSDYKAYQADNFLDKDAPLKFRNFDRNLLVLQMALRVLDPRFINQRNEQVCGVNTYVHNMALLNPLQYVQMVSKLASDGQVDLQDLDAEKGVLHVKVKDRIANKKRSDGIDIHDADHIILNGLRSSENSLVSYSEESTELSKQLFGVTTLNELNSWMKQSGYSNVKNISVRNKEGIKQLHMLIKDGYMAGFAGTSTLASFIVDNSQELPKKQNLFNQFMDGHLFTIKNIEYDEESDSVKIRIVTWGEDVETTIPFQVWQNHVGVVGQAAVGQNPYTSSMFRSKVREIEPDSTFCSPEGYCLYIKGLIGNKVEYKEINALLESAFKHQHGQTWMQSAKKIQDVIEALPAEKRVDVPLKISIIPSVTSDITEQFNVIHQIMDRKKKIEALEALGTQDNIEVQRQLLVLYAQQGQWNEVKNLFASVNVHSKTDREILRENLQLGCDLLGPDVTPPPEIISLIKKNTMLKADDLVAFLSEITGLPKGGAFTYGVQGRLLEVINQRHQIEGKNPISQLNESSLDKTDLVNLVSLLDGEIHKNDPSHRRMGDEPLDKFCDAIIDRIDKKPSGNDGSLSEFQSLHARTPIFKKITEFFLKVASIVSDNIISKNIGKTQEFKQAFGKAKENNLEREEPKLESSEDTISETKLNTAF
;
A
#
# COMPACT_ATOMS: atom_id res chain seq x y z
N MET A 1 -11.76 -41.23 27.57
CA MET A 1 -12.99 -40.86 28.30
C MET A 1 -13.50 -39.62 27.59
N GLY A 2 -14.63 -39.72 26.91
CA GLY A 2 -15.23 -38.59 26.22
C GLY A 2 -15.95 -37.68 27.20
N ILE A 3 -15.92 -36.36 26.97
CA ILE A 3 -16.75 -35.39 27.70
C ILE A 3 -17.97 -35.06 26.83
N SER A 4 -19.15 -35.08 27.44
CA SER A 4 -20.42 -34.68 26.82
C SER A 4 -20.61 -33.16 26.91
N LEU A 5 -21.25 -32.55 25.91
CA LEU A 5 -21.59 -31.13 25.97
C LEU A 5 -22.55 -30.80 27.14
N THR A 6 -23.40 -31.74 27.55
CA THR A 6 -24.33 -31.54 28.69
C THR A 6 -23.62 -31.28 30.00
N THR A 7 -22.34 -31.64 30.13
CA THR A 7 -21.50 -31.29 31.29
C THR A 7 -21.30 -29.77 31.42
N TYR A 8 -21.41 -29.03 30.32
CA TYR A 8 -21.12 -27.59 30.26
C TYR A 8 -22.35 -26.70 30.39
N LEU A 9 -23.54 -27.24 30.14
CA LEU A 9 -24.81 -26.52 30.23
C LEU A 9 -25.45 -26.78 31.59
N GLU A 10 -26.00 -25.74 32.22
CA GLU A 10 -26.76 -25.89 33.45
C GLU A 10 -28.13 -26.52 33.12
N LEU A 11 -28.43 -27.65 33.76
CA LEU A 11 -29.69 -28.37 33.64
C LEU A 11 -30.47 -28.33 34.96
N ASP A 12 -31.79 -28.23 34.90
CA ASP A 12 -32.65 -28.35 36.08
C ASP A 12 -32.83 -29.82 36.50
N GLU A 13 -33.55 -30.05 37.60
CA GLU A 13 -33.81 -31.39 38.14
C GLU A 13 -34.55 -32.31 37.15
N ASP A 14 -35.26 -31.72 36.17
CA ASP A 14 -36.00 -32.42 35.12
C ASP A 14 -35.16 -32.59 33.83
N GLY A 15 -33.89 -32.18 33.83
CA GLY A 15 -32.97 -32.29 32.69
C GLY A 15 -33.15 -31.23 31.61
N ASN A 16 -33.91 -30.16 31.87
CA ASN A 16 -34.12 -29.06 30.93
C ASN A 16 -33.05 -27.98 31.09
N LEU A 17 -32.77 -27.24 30.02
CA LEU A 17 -31.81 -26.14 30.03
C LEU A 17 -32.26 -24.99 30.95
N VAL A 18 -31.43 -24.67 31.94
CA VAL A 18 -31.58 -23.45 32.74
C VAL A 18 -31.13 -22.27 31.90
N LYS A 19 -32.00 -21.25 31.78
CA LYS A 19 -31.73 -20.04 30.98
C LYS A 19 -31.52 -18.80 31.85
N ASN A 20 -30.72 -17.86 31.37
CA ASN A 20 -30.55 -16.54 31.98
C ASN A 20 -31.70 -15.59 31.61
N GLU A 21 -31.66 -14.35 32.11
CA GLU A 21 -32.66 -13.31 31.85
C GLU A 21 -32.82 -12.95 30.36
N ASN A 22 -31.80 -13.24 29.54
CA ASN A 22 -31.82 -13.04 28.09
C ASN A 22 -32.29 -14.30 27.33
N GLY A 23 -32.74 -15.35 28.03
CA GLY A 23 -33.22 -16.60 27.44
C GLY A 23 -32.13 -17.51 26.87
N ILE A 24 -30.86 -17.26 27.20
CA ILE A 24 -29.69 -18.05 26.78
C ILE A 24 -29.39 -19.09 27.85
N ALA A 25 -29.07 -20.33 27.45
CA ALA A 25 -28.65 -21.37 28.38
C ALA A 25 -27.46 -20.93 29.25
N LYS A 26 -27.49 -21.27 30.54
CA LYS A 26 -26.41 -20.96 31.48
C LYS A 26 -25.28 -21.99 31.41
N ILE A 27 -24.09 -21.54 31.77
CA ILE A 27 -22.90 -22.38 31.94
C ILE A 27 -22.95 -23.00 33.35
N ASN A 28 -22.57 -24.26 33.45
CA ASN A 28 -22.34 -24.88 34.75
C ASN A 28 -21.14 -24.21 35.47
N ASN A 29 -21.40 -23.46 36.54
CA ASN A 29 -20.36 -22.66 37.22
C ASN A 29 -19.29 -23.49 37.94
N ASP A 30 -19.50 -24.80 38.12
CA ASP A 30 -18.53 -25.71 38.73
C ASP A 30 -17.52 -26.28 37.71
N LEU A 31 -17.53 -25.77 36.47
CA LEU A 31 -16.61 -26.17 35.42
C LEU A 31 -15.15 -25.89 35.76
N THR A 32 -14.37 -26.97 35.85
CA THR A 32 -12.92 -26.92 35.95
C THR A 32 -12.27 -27.63 34.76
N LEU A 33 -11.16 -27.07 34.27
CA LEU A 33 -10.29 -27.66 33.26
C LEU A 33 -8.95 -28.01 33.93
N ALA A 34 -8.64 -29.31 34.03
CA ALA A 34 -7.44 -29.79 34.73
C ALA A 34 -7.26 -29.17 36.14
N ASP A 35 -8.34 -29.19 36.93
CA ASP A 35 -8.43 -28.63 38.29
C ASP A 35 -8.33 -27.09 38.40
N HIS A 36 -8.45 -26.35 37.28
CA HIS A 36 -8.51 -24.89 37.25
C HIS A 36 -9.88 -24.37 36.80
N PRO A 37 -10.44 -23.31 37.44
CA PRO A 37 -11.72 -22.75 37.04
C PRO A 37 -11.63 -22.12 35.64
N VAL A 38 -12.67 -22.32 34.83
CA VAL A 38 -12.79 -21.69 33.50
C VAL A 38 -13.13 -20.21 33.69
N THR A 39 -12.15 -19.32 33.50
CA THR A 39 -12.30 -17.89 33.81
C THR A 39 -12.14 -16.96 32.62
N SER A 40 -11.52 -17.40 31.53
CA SER A 40 -11.33 -16.60 30.32
C SER A 40 -12.04 -17.19 29.09
N TYR A 41 -12.21 -16.35 28.05
CA TYR A 41 -12.70 -16.80 26.73
C TYR A 41 -11.87 -17.96 26.17
N LYS A 42 -10.54 -17.90 26.32
CA LYS A 42 -9.63 -18.95 25.85
C LYS A 42 -9.79 -20.26 26.64
N ASP A 43 -9.95 -20.18 27.96
CA ASP A 43 -10.20 -21.37 28.79
C ASP A 43 -11.51 -22.05 28.40
N TYR A 44 -12.53 -21.24 28.09
CA TYR A 44 -13.83 -21.74 27.64
C TYR A 44 -13.73 -22.49 26.32
N LEU A 45 -13.04 -21.93 25.31
CA LEU A 45 -12.81 -22.64 24.04
C LEU A 45 -11.99 -23.92 24.23
N ASN A 46 -10.94 -23.87 25.05
CA ASN A 46 -10.12 -25.04 25.37
C ASN A 46 -10.97 -26.15 25.99
N ALA A 47 -11.87 -25.80 26.91
CA ALA A 47 -12.72 -26.77 27.57
C ALA A 47 -13.70 -27.44 26.59
N LEU A 48 -14.26 -26.67 25.65
CA LEU A 48 -15.15 -27.21 24.62
C LEU A 48 -14.43 -28.07 23.58
N ASP A 49 -13.13 -27.89 23.33
CA ASP A 49 -12.39 -28.75 22.40
C ASP A 49 -12.20 -30.18 22.93
N TYR A 50 -12.46 -30.43 24.23
CA TYR A 50 -12.51 -31.79 24.79
C TYR A 50 -13.87 -32.49 24.61
N VAL A 51 -14.88 -31.79 24.09
CA VAL A 51 -16.20 -32.38 23.81
C VAL A 51 -16.07 -33.38 22.67
N THR A 52 -16.47 -34.62 22.95
CA THR A 52 -16.41 -35.73 21.96
C THR A 52 -17.79 -36.28 21.59
N VAL A 53 -18.84 -35.90 22.35
CA VAL A 53 -20.24 -36.27 22.14
C VAL A 53 -21.11 -35.10 22.57
N ILE A 54 -22.25 -34.86 21.91
CA ILE A 54 -23.16 -33.75 22.25
C ILE A 54 -24.08 -34.10 23.43
N SER A 55 -24.59 -35.33 23.48
CA SER A 55 -25.46 -35.80 24.56
C SER A 55 -25.16 -37.27 24.86
N ASP A 56 -25.19 -37.63 26.14
CA ASP A 56 -25.17 -39.04 26.56
C ASP A 56 -26.56 -39.71 26.40
N ASP A 57 -27.61 -38.90 26.20
CA ASP A 57 -28.97 -39.36 25.90
C ASP A 57 -29.15 -39.58 24.40
N ILE A 58 -29.03 -40.86 23.99
CA ILE A 58 -29.00 -41.33 22.60
C ILE A 58 -30.40 -41.28 21.94
N ASP A 59 -31.47 -41.14 22.73
CA ASP A 59 -32.83 -41.39 22.26
C ASP A 59 -33.58 -40.14 21.72
N ASN A 60 -32.97 -38.94 21.76
CA ASN A 60 -33.62 -37.71 21.29
C ASN A 60 -32.73 -36.78 20.43
N PRO A 61 -32.66 -37.00 19.10
CA PRO A 61 -31.86 -36.19 18.17
C PRO A 61 -32.28 -34.72 18.08
N LEU A 62 -33.52 -34.40 18.45
CA LEU A 62 -34.03 -33.02 18.46
C LEU A 62 -33.41 -32.22 19.61
N ILE A 63 -33.12 -32.86 20.74
CA ILE A 63 -32.51 -32.21 21.91
C ILE A 63 -31.06 -31.82 21.62
N GLU A 64 -30.28 -32.66 20.94
CA GLU A 64 -28.89 -32.34 20.57
C GLU A 64 -28.78 -31.07 19.71
N LYS A 65 -29.67 -30.91 18.72
CA LYS A 65 -29.73 -29.70 17.90
C LYS A 65 -30.03 -28.46 18.74
N ILE A 66 -30.91 -28.58 19.74
CA ILE A 66 -31.23 -27.49 20.67
C ILE A 66 -29.98 -27.14 21.49
N TYR A 67 -29.26 -28.12 22.02
CA TYR A 67 -28.02 -27.90 22.77
C TYR A 67 -26.96 -27.18 21.94
N VAL A 68 -26.74 -27.59 20.68
CA VAL A 68 -25.78 -26.92 19.79
C VAL A 68 -26.19 -25.48 19.47
N LYS A 69 -27.48 -25.21 19.24
CA LYS A 69 -27.99 -23.85 19.00
C LYS A 69 -27.82 -22.96 20.23
N GLU A 70 -28.14 -23.45 21.41
CA GLU A 70 -27.99 -22.69 22.65
C GLU A 70 -26.51 -22.45 23.01
N LEU A 71 -25.64 -23.44 22.81
CA LEU A 71 -24.19 -23.28 22.93
C LEU A 71 -23.67 -22.23 21.94
N THR A 72 -24.19 -22.20 20.71
CA THR A 72 -23.77 -21.22 19.71
C THR A 72 -24.09 -19.80 20.16
N LYS A 73 -25.28 -19.55 20.73
CA LYS A 73 -25.64 -18.25 21.30
C LYS A 73 -24.67 -17.84 22.41
N LEU A 74 -24.32 -18.79 23.27
CA LEU A 74 -23.39 -18.58 24.36
C LEU A 74 -21.95 -18.29 23.87
N LEU A 75 -21.48 -19.04 22.86
CA LEU A 75 -20.19 -18.79 22.19
C LEU A 75 -20.15 -17.39 21.57
N LEU A 76 -21.21 -16.99 20.88
CA LEU A 76 -21.32 -15.65 20.29
C LEU A 76 -21.36 -14.55 21.37
N GLN A 77 -22.04 -14.79 22.50
CA GLN A 77 -22.01 -13.88 23.64
C GLN A 77 -20.58 -13.73 24.21
N LYS A 78 -19.88 -14.85 24.43
CA LYS A 78 -18.50 -14.83 24.92
C LYS A 78 -17.53 -14.21 23.93
N PHE A 79 -17.76 -14.41 22.64
CA PHE A 79 -17.02 -13.75 21.59
C PHE A 79 -17.27 -12.24 21.57
N GLN A 80 -18.52 -11.80 21.77
CA GLN A 80 -18.86 -10.37 21.92
C GLN A 80 -18.13 -9.74 23.12
N GLU A 81 -18.10 -10.42 24.27
CA GLU A 81 -17.33 -10.00 25.45
C GLU A 81 -15.84 -9.84 25.09
N HIS A 82 -15.24 -10.81 24.40
CA HIS A 82 -13.87 -10.74 23.92
C HIS A 82 -13.61 -9.57 22.96
N LEU A 83 -14.55 -9.26 22.06
CA LEU A 83 -14.46 -8.09 21.18
C LEU A 83 -14.48 -6.78 21.98
N ARG A 84 -15.23 -6.70 23.09
CA ARG A 84 -15.21 -5.53 24.00
C ARG A 84 -13.88 -5.36 24.72
N GLU A 85 -13.24 -6.46 25.12
CA GLU A 85 -11.92 -6.42 25.75
C GLU A 85 -10.83 -5.94 24.79
N THR A 86 -11.02 -6.18 23.49
CA THR A 86 -10.08 -5.84 22.41
C THR A 86 -10.52 -4.59 21.61
N LYS A 87 -11.36 -3.73 22.20
CA LYS A 87 -12.13 -2.66 21.54
C LYS A 87 -11.33 -1.67 20.67
N SER A 88 -10.06 -1.41 20.98
CA SER A 88 -9.22 -0.52 20.16
C SER A 88 -9.05 -1.02 18.73
N ASP A 89 -9.09 -2.34 18.52
CA ASP A 89 -8.88 -2.95 17.21
C ASP A 89 -10.11 -2.73 16.29
N TRP A 90 -11.32 -2.58 16.82
CA TRP A 90 -12.56 -2.71 16.01
C TRP A 90 -13.16 -1.38 15.55
N ASN A 91 -12.59 -0.25 15.98
CA ASN A 91 -13.01 1.08 15.55
C ASN A 91 -12.20 1.60 14.36
N ASP A 92 -11.10 0.93 14.00
CA ASP A 92 -10.30 1.27 12.82
C ASP A 92 -10.91 0.64 11.56
N LYS A 93 -11.50 1.47 10.69
CA LYS A 93 -12.06 1.06 9.39
C LYS A 93 -11.04 0.40 8.46
N TYR A 94 -9.74 0.53 8.74
CA TYR A 94 -8.66 -0.08 7.97
C TYR A 94 -8.10 -1.34 8.60
N ASN A 95 -8.62 -1.78 9.76
CA ASN A 95 -8.15 -3.00 10.38
C ASN A 95 -8.46 -4.21 9.47
N PRO A 96 -7.44 -4.93 8.96
CA PRO A 96 -7.63 -6.09 8.09
C PRO A 96 -8.44 -7.21 8.77
N LYS A 97 -8.44 -7.28 10.11
CA LYS A 97 -9.19 -8.28 10.87
C LYS A 97 -10.71 -8.11 10.77
N LEU A 98 -11.24 -6.90 10.48
CA LEU A 98 -12.69 -6.68 10.37
C LEU A 98 -13.36 -7.64 9.40
N TYR A 99 -12.68 -7.92 8.28
CA TYR A 99 -13.15 -8.89 7.30
C TYR A 99 -13.22 -10.30 7.88
N THR A 100 -12.15 -10.75 8.54
CA THR A 100 -12.10 -12.08 9.19
C THR A 100 -13.22 -12.21 10.23
N ILE A 101 -13.42 -11.22 11.09
CA ILE A 101 -14.49 -11.25 12.10
C ILE A 101 -15.87 -11.36 11.45
N ALA A 102 -16.14 -10.54 10.43
CA ALA A 102 -17.41 -10.62 9.70
C ALA A 102 -17.65 -12.01 9.08
N LYS A 103 -16.59 -12.67 8.57
CA LYS A 103 -16.69 -14.04 8.05
C LYS A 103 -16.73 -15.11 9.12
N GLN A 104 -16.17 -14.90 10.31
CA GLN A 104 -16.40 -15.78 11.47
C GLN A 104 -17.89 -15.77 11.82
N LEU A 105 -18.50 -14.58 11.96
CA LEU A 105 -19.95 -14.44 12.20
C LEU A 105 -20.77 -15.12 11.08
N GLU A 106 -20.38 -14.95 9.82
CA GLU A 106 -21.08 -15.60 8.70
C GLU A 106 -20.92 -17.13 8.73
N SER A 107 -19.78 -17.62 9.24
CA SER A 107 -19.58 -19.05 9.47
C SER A 107 -20.56 -19.58 10.52
N PHE A 108 -20.81 -18.83 11.60
CA PHE A 108 -21.84 -19.20 12.58
C PHE A 108 -23.24 -19.21 11.96
N ALA A 109 -23.58 -18.21 11.15
CA ALA A 109 -24.85 -18.20 10.42
C ALA A 109 -24.98 -19.43 9.51
N TYR A 110 -23.94 -19.74 8.73
CA TYR A 110 -23.89 -20.91 7.85
C TYR A 110 -24.03 -22.23 8.62
N LEU A 111 -23.41 -22.33 9.80
CA LEU A 111 -23.41 -23.54 10.60
C LEU A 111 -24.75 -23.79 11.30
N THR A 112 -25.36 -22.76 11.90
CA THR A 112 -26.50 -22.95 12.84
C THR A 112 -27.74 -22.11 12.54
N GLY A 113 -27.65 -21.17 11.61
CA GLY A 113 -28.73 -20.23 11.29
C GLY A 113 -28.97 -19.15 12.34
N GLU A 114 -28.15 -19.05 13.39
CA GLU A 114 -28.35 -18.08 14.48
C GLU A 114 -28.20 -16.63 13.99
N GLN A 115 -29.30 -15.88 13.94
CA GLN A 115 -29.30 -14.49 13.46
C GLN A 115 -29.31 -13.46 14.58
N ASN A 116 -29.95 -13.76 15.71
CA ASN A 116 -30.23 -12.76 16.74
C ASN A 116 -28.93 -12.36 17.46
N SER A 117 -28.14 -13.34 17.90
CA SER A 117 -26.85 -13.08 18.52
C SER A 117 -25.87 -12.40 17.56
N ILE A 118 -25.89 -12.76 16.27
CA ILE A 118 -25.07 -12.09 15.25
C ILE A 118 -25.48 -10.62 15.10
N ASN A 119 -26.77 -10.33 14.98
CA ASN A 119 -27.26 -8.95 14.84
C ASN A 119 -26.91 -8.10 16.06
N GLN A 120 -26.97 -8.64 17.28
CA GLN A 120 -26.53 -7.95 18.49
C GLN A 120 -25.05 -7.52 18.42
N ILE A 121 -24.16 -8.40 17.92
CA ILE A 121 -22.75 -8.07 17.71
C ILE A 121 -22.61 -6.99 16.63
N LEU A 122 -23.31 -7.13 15.50
CA LEU A 122 -23.26 -6.15 14.40
C LEU A 122 -23.80 -4.78 14.81
N ASP A 123 -24.78 -4.72 15.72
CA ASP A 123 -25.33 -3.48 16.26
C ASP A 123 -24.33 -2.76 17.17
N GLU A 124 -23.56 -3.51 17.96
CA GLU A 124 -22.52 -2.95 18.84
C GLU A 124 -21.24 -2.57 18.06
N PHE A 125 -20.88 -3.33 17.02
CA PHE A 125 -19.67 -3.15 16.20
C PHE A 125 -20.03 -2.81 14.74
N PRO A 126 -20.48 -1.57 14.45
CA PRO A 126 -21.10 -1.22 13.17
C PRO A 126 -20.17 -1.30 11.96
N LEU A 127 -18.85 -1.20 12.12
CA LEU A 127 -17.91 -1.35 11.00
C LEU A 127 -17.96 -2.76 10.38
N LEU A 128 -18.37 -3.78 11.13
CA LEU A 128 -18.57 -5.13 10.61
C LEU A 128 -19.71 -5.19 9.57
N LYS A 129 -20.70 -4.29 9.66
CA LYS A 129 -21.82 -4.20 8.70
C LYS A 129 -21.37 -3.68 7.32
N LEU A 130 -20.21 -3.02 7.24
CA LEU A 130 -19.67 -2.54 5.96
C LEU A 130 -19.10 -3.69 5.10
N ILE A 131 -18.85 -4.85 5.71
CA ILE A 131 -18.37 -6.04 5.01
C ILE A 131 -19.57 -6.81 4.44
N LYS A 132 -19.53 -7.08 3.14
CA LYS A 132 -20.56 -7.88 2.45
C LYS A 132 -20.57 -9.31 3.03
N SER A 133 -21.68 -9.69 3.63
CA SER A 133 -21.96 -11.02 4.17
C SER A 133 -23.42 -11.38 3.94
N ASP A 134 -23.73 -12.67 3.82
CA ASP A 134 -25.08 -13.17 3.55
C ASP A 134 -25.68 -13.92 4.75
N TYR A 135 -25.66 -13.29 5.93
CA TYR A 135 -26.13 -13.92 7.17
C TYR A 135 -27.56 -14.48 7.02
N LYS A 136 -28.43 -13.74 6.31
CA LYS A 136 -29.86 -14.06 6.15
C LYS A 136 -30.11 -15.27 5.26
N ALA A 137 -29.29 -15.51 4.23
CA ALA A 137 -29.45 -16.69 3.38
C ALA A 137 -29.38 -18.00 4.19
N TYR A 138 -28.60 -18.01 5.27
CA TYR A 138 -28.40 -19.20 6.10
C TYR A 138 -29.46 -19.38 7.20
N GLN A 139 -30.43 -18.47 7.35
CA GLN A 139 -31.46 -18.62 8.38
C GLN A 139 -32.29 -19.90 8.19
N ALA A 140 -32.60 -20.25 6.95
CA ALA A 140 -33.40 -21.43 6.60
C ALA A 140 -32.58 -22.57 5.95
N ASP A 141 -31.37 -22.28 5.44
CA ASP A 141 -30.45 -23.25 4.85
C ASP A 141 -29.08 -23.18 5.55
N ASN A 142 -29.04 -23.72 6.77
CA ASN A 142 -27.80 -23.88 7.54
C ASN A 142 -27.41 -25.37 7.62
N PHE A 143 -26.14 -25.63 7.93
CA PHE A 143 -25.60 -26.99 7.96
C PHE A 143 -26.24 -27.89 9.03
N LEU A 144 -26.47 -27.37 10.24
CA LEU A 144 -27.05 -28.11 11.37
C LEU A 144 -28.46 -28.63 11.06
N ASP A 145 -29.28 -27.82 10.38
CA ASP A 145 -30.68 -28.13 10.10
C ASP A 145 -30.90 -28.97 8.83
N LYS A 146 -29.84 -29.36 8.11
CA LYS A 146 -30.00 -30.25 6.94
C LYS A 146 -30.53 -31.63 7.37
N ASP A 147 -31.50 -32.15 6.62
CA ASP A 147 -32.09 -33.47 6.88
C ASP A 147 -31.36 -34.62 6.18
N ALA A 148 -30.63 -34.32 5.10
CA ALA A 148 -29.85 -35.34 4.38
C ALA A 148 -28.81 -35.99 5.33
N PRO A 149 -28.58 -37.30 5.29
CA PRO A 149 -27.54 -37.94 6.09
C PRO A 149 -26.14 -37.51 5.63
N LEU A 150 -25.15 -37.56 6.52
CA LEU A 150 -23.75 -37.38 6.14
C LEU A 150 -23.26 -38.56 5.28
N LYS A 151 -22.27 -38.31 4.42
CA LYS A 151 -21.68 -39.34 3.55
C LYS A 151 -21.05 -40.47 4.37
N PHE A 152 -20.38 -40.11 5.45
CA PHE A 152 -19.65 -41.04 6.31
C PHE A 152 -20.40 -41.20 7.63
N ARG A 153 -20.76 -42.45 7.97
CA ARG A 153 -21.58 -42.78 9.14
C ARG A 153 -20.87 -42.58 10.48
N ASN A 154 -19.54 -42.46 10.46
CA ASN A 154 -18.72 -42.32 11.66
C ASN A 154 -18.65 -40.87 12.16
N PHE A 155 -19.23 -39.92 11.43
CA PHE A 155 -19.25 -38.51 11.82
C PHE A 155 -20.64 -38.12 12.29
N ASP A 156 -20.68 -37.30 13.33
CA ASP A 156 -21.89 -36.67 13.81
C ASP A 156 -21.95 -35.20 13.36
N ARG A 157 -23.11 -34.78 12.84
CA ARG A 157 -23.31 -33.42 12.33
C ARG A 157 -23.26 -32.40 13.46
N ASN A 158 -23.85 -32.71 14.61
CA ASN A 158 -23.97 -31.78 15.73
C ASN A 158 -22.57 -31.49 16.32
N LEU A 159 -21.75 -32.54 16.48
CA LEU A 159 -20.36 -32.46 16.88
C LEU A 159 -19.48 -31.74 15.85
N LEU A 160 -19.68 -32.01 14.55
CA LEU A 160 -18.95 -31.31 13.48
C LEU A 160 -19.22 -29.80 13.50
N VAL A 161 -20.47 -29.38 13.76
CA VAL A 161 -20.83 -27.96 13.90
C VAL A 161 -20.05 -27.32 15.05
N LEU A 162 -20.00 -27.95 16.22
CA LEU A 162 -19.22 -27.46 17.36
C LEU A 162 -17.73 -27.38 17.02
N GLN A 163 -17.14 -28.47 16.52
CA GLN A 163 -15.72 -28.51 16.18
C GLN A 163 -15.34 -27.43 15.15
N MET A 164 -16.14 -27.24 14.10
CA MET A 164 -15.93 -26.18 13.11
C MET A 164 -16.05 -24.78 13.72
N ALA A 165 -17.04 -24.54 14.59
CA ALA A 165 -17.23 -23.27 15.28
C ALA A 165 -16.01 -22.88 16.14
N LEU A 166 -15.44 -23.83 16.89
CA LEU A 166 -14.24 -23.58 17.68
C LEU A 166 -13.04 -23.21 16.81
N ARG A 167 -12.87 -23.87 15.66
CA ARG A 167 -11.73 -23.66 14.75
C ARG A 167 -11.80 -22.35 13.98
N VAL A 168 -13.00 -21.85 13.68
CA VAL A 168 -13.13 -20.51 13.10
C VAL A 168 -12.86 -19.42 14.14
N LEU A 169 -13.23 -19.64 15.41
CA LEU A 169 -12.93 -18.70 16.49
C LEU A 169 -11.44 -18.69 16.84
N ASP A 170 -10.82 -19.86 16.85
CA ASP A 170 -9.39 -20.03 17.08
C ASP A 170 -8.81 -21.19 16.24
N PRO A 171 -8.15 -20.86 15.12
CA PRO A 171 -7.57 -21.87 14.22
C PRO A 171 -6.53 -22.78 14.87
N ARG A 172 -6.02 -22.47 16.07
CA ARG A 172 -5.08 -23.33 16.83
C ARG A 172 -5.69 -24.69 17.18
N PHE A 173 -7.01 -24.80 17.25
CA PHE A 173 -7.71 -26.07 17.46
C PHE A 173 -7.68 -27.00 16.23
N ILE A 174 -7.21 -26.51 15.08
CA ILE A 174 -6.92 -27.37 13.93
C ILE A 174 -5.62 -28.12 14.24
N ASN A 175 -5.76 -29.38 14.64
CA ASN A 175 -4.65 -30.16 15.17
C ASN A 175 -4.47 -31.48 14.42
N GLN A 176 -3.38 -31.59 13.65
CA GLN A 176 -2.99 -32.83 12.98
C GLN A 176 -2.60 -33.97 13.94
N ARG A 177 -2.38 -33.68 15.22
CA ARG A 177 -1.82 -34.60 16.23
C ARG A 177 -0.57 -35.31 15.67
N ASN A 178 -0.60 -36.64 15.58
CA ASN A 178 0.51 -37.44 15.10
C ASN A 178 0.48 -37.71 13.58
N GLU A 179 -0.47 -37.12 12.84
CA GLU A 179 -0.56 -37.30 11.39
C GLU A 179 0.54 -36.51 10.66
N GLN A 180 1.14 -37.13 9.65
CA GLN A 180 2.20 -36.54 8.82
C GLN A 180 1.60 -35.64 7.73
N VAL A 181 0.91 -34.57 8.10
CA VAL A 181 0.17 -33.68 7.17
C VAL A 181 0.44 -32.20 7.42
N CYS A 182 1.66 -31.84 7.87
CA CYS A 182 1.99 -30.48 8.30
C CYS A 182 1.77 -29.38 7.24
N GLY A 183 2.00 -29.68 5.96
CA GLY A 183 1.72 -28.71 4.90
C GLY A 183 0.24 -28.47 4.64
N VAL A 184 -0.57 -29.54 4.68
CA VAL A 184 -2.03 -29.44 4.60
C VAL A 184 -2.56 -28.70 5.83
N ASN A 185 -2.07 -29.04 7.02
CA ASN A 185 -2.43 -28.38 8.27
C ASN A 185 -2.13 -26.88 8.22
N THR A 186 -0.94 -26.50 7.75
CA THR A 186 -0.54 -25.10 7.56
C THR A 186 -1.50 -24.36 6.62
N TYR A 187 -1.87 -24.97 5.50
CA TYR A 187 -2.81 -24.37 4.54
C TYR A 187 -4.22 -24.23 5.13
N VAL A 188 -4.76 -25.27 5.74
CA VAL A 188 -6.10 -25.27 6.35
C VAL A 188 -6.18 -24.31 7.54
N HIS A 189 -5.13 -24.24 8.36
CA HIS A 189 -5.04 -23.26 9.45
C HIS A 189 -5.12 -21.82 8.92
N ASN A 190 -4.36 -21.48 7.88
CA ASN A 190 -4.44 -20.15 7.28
C ASN A 190 -5.78 -19.89 6.58
N MET A 191 -6.41 -20.92 6.00
CA MET A 191 -7.76 -20.81 5.45
C MET A 191 -8.76 -20.46 6.54
N ALA A 192 -8.75 -21.15 7.69
CA ALA A 192 -9.63 -20.81 8.81
C ALA A 192 -9.35 -19.41 9.37
N LEU A 193 -8.08 -19.00 9.41
CA LEU A 193 -7.66 -17.67 9.90
C LEU A 193 -8.09 -16.52 8.99
N LEU A 194 -8.05 -16.70 7.67
CA LEU A 194 -8.23 -15.61 6.71
C LEU A 194 -9.52 -15.72 5.86
N ASN A 195 -10.11 -16.91 5.80
CA ASN A 195 -11.35 -17.21 5.09
C ASN A 195 -12.18 -18.29 5.84
N PRO A 196 -12.60 -18.01 7.09
CA PRO A 196 -13.26 -18.98 7.96
C PRO A 196 -14.54 -19.58 7.33
N LEU A 197 -15.27 -18.78 6.53
CA LEU A 197 -16.47 -19.27 5.83
C LEU A 197 -16.14 -20.38 4.82
N GLN A 198 -15.08 -20.19 4.02
CA GLN A 198 -14.65 -21.21 3.07
C GLN A 198 -14.22 -22.49 3.79
N TYR A 199 -13.52 -22.36 4.92
CA TYR A 199 -13.15 -23.50 5.75
C TYR A 199 -14.39 -24.33 6.15
N VAL A 200 -15.41 -23.70 6.76
CA VAL A 200 -16.61 -24.44 7.21
C VAL A 200 -17.43 -25.00 6.05
N GLN A 201 -17.49 -24.29 4.91
CA GLN A 201 -18.17 -24.77 3.70
C GLN A 201 -17.47 -26.01 3.13
N MET A 202 -16.14 -26.00 3.06
CA MET A 202 -15.35 -27.15 2.60
C MET A 202 -15.55 -28.36 3.50
N VAL A 203 -15.40 -28.21 4.82
CA VAL A 203 -15.58 -29.33 5.78
C VAL A 203 -17.00 -29.88 5.69
N SER A 204 -18.02 -29.00 5.67
CA SER A 204 -19.43 -29.41 5.57
C SER A 204 -19.73 -30.16 4.28
N LYS A 205 -19.17 -29.72 3.14
CA LYS A 205 -19.33 -30.37 1.84
C LYS A 205 -18.62 -31.71 1.78
N LEU A 206 -17.40 -31.79 2.29
CA LEU A 206 -16.68 -33.06 2.40
C LEU A 206 -17.43 -34.05 3.32
N ALA A 207 -18.01 -33.58 4.42
CA ALA A 207 -18.80 -34.42 5.32
C ALA A 207 -20.11 -34.91 4.66
N SER A 208 -20.77 -34.06 3.86
CA SER A 208 -22.07 -34.37 3.24
C SER A 208 -21.94 -35.20 1.97
N ASP A 209 -20.97 -34.85 1.12
CA ASP A 209 -20.87 -35.33 -0.26
C ASP A 209 -19.63 -36.22 -0.47
N GLY A 210 -18.65 -36.17 0.45
CA GLY A 210 -17.37 -36.86 0.34
C GLY A 210 -16.35 -36.18 -0.58
N GLN A 211 -16.76 -35.11 -1.27
CA GLN A 211 -15.92 -34.33 -2.18
C GLN A 211 -16.41 -32.88 -2.27
N VAL A 212 -15.53 -31.97 -2.64
CA VAL A 212 -15.85 -30.56 -2.92
C VAL A 212 -14.91 -30.03 -3.99
N ASP A 213 -15.47 -29.28 -4.94
CA ASP A 213 -14.73 -28.44 -5.85
C ASP A 213 -14.82 -26.99 -5.37
N LEU A 214 -13.69 -26.30 -5.20
CA LEU A 214 -13.72 -24.91 -4.74
C LEU A 214 -14.47 -23.97 -5.70
N GLN A 215 -14.49 -24.29 -6.98
CA GLN A 215 -15.26 -23.56 -7.99
C GLN A 215 -16.78 -23.63 -7.73
N ASP A 216 -17.28 -24.71 -7.11
CA ASP A 216 -18.70 -24.85 -6.76
C ASP A 216 -19.09 -23.96 -5.58
N LEU A 217 -18.13 -23.60 -4.73
CA LEU A 217 -18.34 -22.68 -3.60
C LEU A 217 -18.23 -21.22 -4.05
N ASP A 218 -17.40 -20.95 -5.05
CA ASP A 218 -17.15 -19.62 -5.59
C ASP A 218 -16.64 -19.72 -7.02
N ALA A 219 -17.47 -19.33 -7.99
CA ALA A 219 -17.19 -19.48 -9.41
C ALA A 219 -15.96 -18.67 -9.89
N GLU A 220 -15.51 -17.67 -9.12
CA GLU A 220 -14.29 -16.90 -9.40
C GLU A 220 -13.00 -17.64 -8.98
N LYS A 221 -13.12 -18.77 -8.26
CA LYS A 221 -11.99 -19.59 -7.80
C LYS A 221 -11.61 -20.68 -8.80
N GLY A 222 -10.41 -21.20 -8.64
CA GLY A 222 -9.89 -22.31 -9.44
C GLY A 222 -10.46 -23.67 -9.04
N VAL A 223 -10.12 -24.68 -9.83
CA VAL A 223 -10.57 -26.07 -9.63
C VAL A 223 -9.65 -26.76 -8.62
N LEU A 224 -9.78 -26.41 -7.32
CA LEU A 224 -9.24 -27.28 -6.26
C LEU A 224 -10.28 -28.35 -5.97
N HIS A 225 -10.01 -29.58 -6.44
CA HIS A 225 -10.83 -30.74 -6.17
C HIS A 225 -10.33 -31.46 -4.91
N VAL A 226 -11.15 -31.50 -3.88
CA VAL A 226 -10.84 -32.20 -2.63
C VAL A 226 -11.80 -33.37 -2.46
N LYS A 227 -11.26 -34.53 -2.09
CA LYS A 227 -12.05 -35.76 -1.94
C LYS A 227 -11.58 -36.58 -0.78
N VAL A 228 -12.49 -36.99 0.09
CA VAL A 228 -12.23 -37.98 1.14
C VAL A 228 -12.56 -39.37 0.61
N LYS A 229 -11.56 -40.26 0.58
CA LYS A 229 -11.79 -41.68 0.23
C LYS A 229 -12.42 -42.42 1.41
N ASP A 230 -13.44 -43.26 1.17
CA ASP A 230 -14.16 -44.03 2.21
C ASP A 230 -13.21 -44.78 3.16
N ARG A 231 -12.15 -45.40 2.61
CA ARG A 231 -11.13 -46.11 3.39
C ARG A 231 -10.36 -45.24 4.39
N ILE A 232 -10.32 -43.93 4.16
CA ILE A 232 -9.61 -42.96 5.00
C ILE A 232 -10.57 -42.36 6.03
N ALA A 233 -11.80 -42.05 5.64
CA ALA A 233 -12.85 -41.63 6.58
C ALA A 233 -13.10 -42.72 7.64
N ASN A 234 -13.19 -43.98 7.23
CA ASN A 234 -13.52 -45.10 8.12
C ASN A 234 -12.35 -45.56 9.02
N LYS A 235 -11.16 -44.95 8.90
CA LYS A 235 -9.98 -45.28 9.72
C LYS A 235 -9.94 -44.58 11.08
N LYS A 236 -10.76 -43.54 11.28
CA LYS A 236 -10.80 -42.83 12.57
C LYS A 236 -11.23 -43.80 13.67
N ARG A 237 -10.45 -43.90 14.75
CA ARG A 237 -10.83 -44.69 15.94
C ARG A 237 -11.96 -43.99 16.67
N SER A 238 -12.88 -44.78 17.22
CA SER A 238 -14.08 -44.30 17.91
C SER A 238 -13.85 -43.83 19.34
N ASP A 239 -12.60 -43.85 19.84
CA ASP A 239 -12.28 -43.59 21.26
C ASP A 239 -12.00 -42.11 21.59
N GLY A 240 -11.99 -41.22 20.59
CA GLY A 240 -11.81 -39.77 20.76
C GLY A 240 -10.39 -39.33 21.16
N ILE A 241 -9.45 -40.27 21.30
CA ILE A 241 -8.04 -40.00 21.63
C ILE A 241 -7.25 -39.55 20.38
N ASP A 242 -7.85 -39.71 19.20
CA ASP A 242 -7.31 -39.33 17.89
C ASP A 242 -7.83 -37.95 17.40
N ILE A 243 -7.26 -37.49 16.28
CA ILE A 243 -7.65 -36.27 15.55
C ILE A 243 -9.17 -36.04 15.50
N HIS A 244 -9.59 -34.79 15.74
CA HIS A 244 -11.00 -34.38 15.74
C HIS A 244 -11.67 -34.57 14.37
N ASP A 245 -12.99 -34.76 14.31
CA ASP A 245 -13.69 -35.12 13.05
C ASP A 245 -13.51 -34.09 11.96
N ALA A 246 -13.70 -32.80 12.29
CA ALA A 246 -13.53 -31.70 11.34
C ALA A 246 -12.12 -31.70 10.74
N ASP A 247 -11.09 -31.90 11.57
CA ASP A 247 -9.69 -31.93 11.15
C ASP A 247 -9.39 -33.19 10.33
N HIS A 248 -9.90 -34.35 10.77
CA HIS A 248 -9.74 -35.62 10.05
C HIS A 248 -10.32 -35.53 8.64
N ILE A 249 -11.52 -34.96 8.49
CA ILE A 249 -12.19 -34.80 7.20
C ILE A 249 -11.37 -33.91 6.26
N ILE A 250 -10.98 -32.72 6.72
CA ILE A 250 -10.34 -31.73 5.85
C ILE A 250 -8.88 -32.05 5.56
N LEU A 251 -8.09 -32.45 6.57
CA LEU A 251 -6.66 -32.70 6.40
C LEU A 251 -6.44 -33.95 5.53
N ASN A 252 -7.17 -35.02 5.82
CA ASN A 252 -7.07 -36.23 5.02
C ASN A 252 -7.80 -36.12 3.68
N GLY A 253 -8.87 -35.34 3.59
CA GLY A 253 -9.52 -35.01 2.32
C GLY A 253 -8.55 -34.37 1.34
N LEU A 254 -7.87 -33.29 1.75
CA LEU A 254 -6.91 -32.59 0.90
C LEU A 254 -5.68 -33.45 0.60
N ARG A 255 -5.20 -34.24 1.56
CA ARG A 255 -4.05 -35.11 1.27
C ARG A 255 -4.40 -36.24 0.32
N SER A 256 -5.59 -36.84 0.47
CA SER A 256 -5.97 -38.01 -0.31
C SER A 256 -6.37 -37.70 -1.76
N SER A 257 -6.68 -36.43 -2.08
CA SER A 257 -6.91 -35.94 -3.44
C SER A 257 -5.62 -35.72 -4.24
N GLU A 258 -4.53 -35.34 -3.57
CA GLU A 258 -3.25 -35.02 -4.22
C GLU A 258 -2.35 -36.25 -4.44
N ASN A 259 -2.45 -37.24 -3.57
CA ASN A 259 -1.66 -38.46 -3.69
C ASN A 259 -2.28 -39.47 -4.66
N SER A 260 -1.85 -39.38 -5.93
CA SER A 260 -2.13 -40.38 -6.98
C SER A 260 -1.05 -41.48 -7.08
N LEU A 261 0.19 -41.20 -6.65
CA LEU A 261 1.36 -42.09 -6.85
C LEU A 261 1.68 -43.00 -5.65
N VAL A 262 1.53 -42.50 -4.41
CA VAL A 262 1.76 -43.28 -3.19
C VAL A 262 0.45 -43.33 -2.41
N SER A 263 -0.11 -44.51 -2.22
CA SER A 263 -1.26 -44.70 -1.32
C SER A 263 -0.77 -44.83 0.11
N TYR A 264 -1.33 -44.08 1.04
CA TYR A 264 -1.14 -44.34 2.46
C TYR A 264 -1.68 -45.73 2.82
N SER A 265 -0.82 -46.58 3.36
CA SER A 265 -1.20 -47.80 4.08
C SER A 265 -0.44 -47.88 5.41
N GLU A 266 -1.07 -48.37 6.47
CA GLU A 266 -0.40 -48.55 7.77
C GLU A 266 0.73 -49.58 7.69
N GLU A 267 0.60 -50.52 6.77
CA GLU A 267 1.59 -51.54 6.41
C GLU A 267 2.72 -51.01 5.52
N SER A 268 2.65 -49.75 5.07
CA SER A 268 3.71 -49.16 4.24
C SER A 268 4.96 -48.90 5.08
N THR A 269 6.13 -48.89 4.41
CA THR A 269 7.40 -48.60 5.07
C THR A 269 7.41 -47.18 5.66
N GLU A 270 8.16 -46.95 6.74
CA GLU A 270 8.26 -45.62 7.37
C GLU A 270 8.70 -44.53 6.38
N LEU A 271 9.58 -44.88 5.43
CA LEU A 271 9.96 -43.99 4.32
C LEU A 271 8.77 -43.62 3.43
N SER A 272 7.88 -44.58 3.13
CA SER A 272 6.68 -44.35 2.32
C SER A 272 5.65 -43.51 3.06
N LYS A 273 5.53 -43.66 4.38
CA LYS A 273 4.68 -42.79 5.24
C LYS A 273 5.23 -41.38 5.30
N GLN A 274 6.55 -41.23 5.47
CA GLN A 274 7.25 -39.93 5.44
C GLN A 274 7.04 -39.24 4.09
N LEU A 275 7.26 -39.94 2.98
CA LEU A 275 7.05 -39.39 1.63
C LEU A 275 5.58 -39.11 1.30
N PHE A 276 4.64 -39.92 1.82
CA PHE A 276 3.21 -39.64 1.70
C PHE A 276 2.84 -38.33 2.40
N GLY A 277 3.52 -37.92 3.47
CA GLY A 277 3.23 -36.69 4.20
C GLY A 277 3.87 -35.41 3.66
N VAL A 278 4.89 -35.53 2.79
CA VAL A 278 5.62 -34.36 2.28
C VAL A 278 4.70 -33.51 1.40
N THR A 279 4.50 -32.27 1.83
CA THR A 279 3.91 -31.21 1.00
C THR A 279 5.03 -30.30 0.52
N THR A 280 5.14 -30.11 -0.78
CA THR A 280 6.08 -29.17 -1.39
C THR A 280 5.51 -27.75 -1.38
N LEU A 281 6.38 -26.73 -1.43
CA LEU A 281 5.94 -25.35 -1.60
C LEU A 281 5.18 -25.12 -2.92
N ASN A 282 5.43 -25.93 -3.95
CA ASN A 282 4.72 -25.84 -5.21
C ASN A 282 3.26 -26.31 -5.07
N GLU A 283 3.02 -27.41 -4.34
CA GLU A 283 1.66 -27.85 -4.00
C GLU A 283 0.93 -26.78 -3.18
N LEU A 284 1.58 -26.25 -2.12
CA LEU A 284 1.00 -25.17 -1.31
C LEU A 284 0.64 -23.94 -2.16
N ASN A 285 1.55 -23.50 -3.02
CA ASN A 285 1.30 -22.39 -3.95
C ASN A 285 0.16 -22.69 -4.92
N SER A 286 0.03 -23.94 -5.38
CA SER A 286 -1.06 -24.37 -6.24
C SER A 286 -2.39 -24.29 -5.52
N TRP A 287 -2.49 -24.82 -4.29
CA TRP A 287 -3.69 -24.73 -3.47
C TRP A 287 -4.10 -23.29 -3.20
N MET A 288 -3.14 -22.42 -2.84
CA MET A 288 -3.40 -21.01 -2.64
C MET A 288 -3.99 -20.36 -3.90
N LYS A 289 -3.37 -20.56 -5.07
CA LYS A 289 -3.89 -20.01 -6.35
C LYS A 289 -5.28 -20.54 -6.68
N GLN A 290 -5.49 -21.84 -6.55
CA GLN A 290 -6.79 -22.47 -6.83
C GLN A 290 -7.86 -22.01 -5.84
N SER A 291 -7.47 -21.57 -4.64
CA SER A 291 -8.37 -20.99 -3.64
C SER A 291 -8.67 -19.51 -3.82
N GLY A 292 -8.18 -18.91 -4.90
CA GLY A 292 -8.39 -17.50 -5.23
C GLY A 292 -7.38 -16.54 -4.59
N TYR A 293 -6.31 -17.04 -3.96
CA TYR A 293 -5.23 -16.15 -3.51
C TYR A 293 -4.51 -15.58 -4.73
N SER A 294 -4.23 -14.28 -4.68
CA SER A 294 -3.47 -13.57 -5.70
C SER A 294 -2.03 -13.35 -5.24
N ASN A 295 -1.14 -12.95 -6.16
CA ASN A 295 0.26 -12.63 -5.85
C ASN A 295 1.03 -13.75 -5.10
N VAL A 296 0.68 -15.01 -5.37
CA VAL A 296 1.28 -16.18 -4.72
C VAL A 296 2.74 -16.35 -5.16
N LYS A 297 3.67 -16.36 -4.19
CA LYS A 297 5.12 -16.43 -4.42
C LYS A 297 5.85 -17.02 -3.20
N ASN A 298 7.11 -17.41 -3.40
CA ASN A 298 8.00 -17.83 -2.32
C ASN A 298 8.97 -16.70 -1.97
N ILE A 299 9.13 -16.42 -0.68
CA ILE A 299 10.11 -15.47 -0.15
C ILE A 299 11.19 -16.25 0.61
N SER A 300 12.46 -16.07 0.22
CA SER A 300 13.58 -16.59 0.98
C SER A 300 13.74 -15.78 2.25
N VAL A 301 13.72 -16.42 3.41
CA VAL A 301 13.90 -15.76 4.73
C VAL A 301 15.28 -16.04 5.33
N ARG A 302 16.23 -16.42 4.49
CA ARG A 302 17.64 -16.65 4.89
C ARG A 302 18.42 -15.36 5.10
N ASN A 303 17.94 -14.24 4.56
CA ASN A 303 18.59 -12.94 4.65
C ASN A 303 17.65 -11.91 5.31
N LYS A 304 18.24 -10.80 5.74
CA LYS A 304 17.56 -9.74 6.49
C LYS A 304 16.46 -9.09 5.64
N GLU A 305 16.74 -8.88 4.36
CA GLU A 305 15.83 -8.25 3.39
C GLU A 305 14.58 -9.10 3.16
N GLY A 306 14.74 -10.43 3.08
CA GLY A 306 13.64 -11.37 2.92
C GLY A 306 12.74 -11.47 4.14
N ILE A 307 13.32 -11.39 5.35
CA ILE A 307 12.55 -11.30 6.60
C ILE A 307 11.75 -9.99 6.63
N LYS A 308 12.37 -8.85 6.32
CA LYS A 308 11.67 -7.55 6.23
C LYS A 308 10.57 -7.56 5.18
N GLN A 309 10.83 -8.15 4.01
CA GLN A 309 9.81 -8.32 2.96
C GLN A 309 8.63 -9.15 3.48
N LEU A 310 8.89 -10.26 4.16
CA LEU A 310 7.83 -11.12 4.71
C LEU A 310 7.02 -10.39 5.81
N HIS A 311 7.69 -9.67 6.71
CA HIS A 311 7.06 -8.82 7.74
C HIS A 311 5.99 -7.91 7.15
N MET A 312 6.36 -7.15 6.12
CA MET A 312 5.46 -6.18 5.50
C MET A 312 4.32 -6.86 4.76
N LEU A 313 4.57 -7.98 4.07
CA LEU A 313 3.50 -8.75 3.42
C LEU A 313 2.50 -9.29 4.45
N ILE A 314 2.95 -9.78 5.60
CA ILE A 314 2.07 -10.22 6.68
C ILE A 314 1.25 -9.04 7.23
N LYS A 315 1.86 -7.86 7.42
CA LYS A 315 1.16 -6.62 7.81
C LYS A 315 0.11 -6.19 6.79
N ASP A 316 0.35 -6.42 5.50
CA ASP A 316 -0.60 -6.20 4.40
C ASP A 316 -1.72 -7.28 4.32
N GLY A 317 -1.74 -8.24 5.24
CA GLY A 317 -2.76 -9.29 5.31
C GLY A 317 -2.51 -10.47 4.37
N TYR A 318 -1.25 -10.71 3.97
CA TYR A 318 -0.90 -11.93 3.25
C TYR A 318 -0.91 -13.15 4.18
N MET A 319 -1.36 -14.28 3.66
CA MET A 319 -1.06 -15.60 4.23
C MET A 319 0.45 -15.85 4.18
N ALA A 320 1.00 -16.46 5.22
CA ALA A 320 2.39 -16.90 5.25
C ALA A 320 2.51 -18.31 5.85
N GLY A 321 2.82 -19.29 5.00
CA GLY A 321 3.25 -20.63 5.41
C GLY A 321 4.74 -20.78 5.18
N PHE A 322 5.48 -21.37 6.12
CA PHE A 322 6.93 -21.46 6.05
C PHE A 322 7.42 -22.90 6.08
N ALA A 323 8.24 -23.24 5.08
CA ALA A 323 8.93 -24.53 4.99
C ALA A 323 10.31 -24.40 5.64
N GLY A 324 10.38 -24.87 6.88
CA GLY A 324 11.57 -24.88 7.72
C GLY A 324 11.97 -26.29 8.15
N THR A 325 12.69 -26.37 9.26
CA THR A 325 13.02 -27.63 9.92
C THR A 325 12.10 -27.88 11.12
N SER A 326 11.75 -29.14 11.41
CA SER A 326 11.05 -29.50 12.65
C SER A 326 11.88 -29.11 13.87
N THR A 327 13.20 -29.27 13.77
CA THR A 327 14.14 -28.84 14.80
C THR A 327 14.01 -27.36 15.17
N LEU A 328 13.92 -26.46 14.17
CA LEU A 328 13.73 -25.03 14.42
C LEU A 328 12.34 -24.75 15.02
N ALA A 329 11.30 -25.42 14.53
CA ALA A 329 9.95 -25.28 15.06
C ALA A 329 9.87 -25.73 16.54
N SER A 330 10.50 -26.85 16.90
CA SER A 330 10.59 -27.33 18.29
C SER A 330 11.34 -26.35 19.19
N PHE A 331 12.45 -25.80 18.72
CA PHE A 331 13.18 -24.77 19.47
C PHE A 331 12.34 -23.51 19.71
N ILE A 332 11.55 -23.08 18.72
CA ILE A 332 10.65 -21.92 18.86
C ILE A 332 9.55 -22.20 19.89
N VAL A 333 8.99 -23.42 19.90
CA VAL A 333 7.94 -23.82 20.86
C VAL A 333 8.50 -24.00 22.27
N ASP A 334 9.68 -24.59 22.39
CA ASP A 334 10.35 -24.89 23.65
C ASP A 334 11.76 -24.29 23.66
N ASN A 335 11.82 -22.99 23.99
CA ASN A 335 13.06 -22.22 24.11
C ASN A 335 14.03 -22.72 25.21
N SER A 336 13.65 -23.75 26.00
CA SER A 336 14.50 -24.34 27.03
C SER A 336 15.48 -25.39 26.49
N GLN A 337 15.30 -25.82 25.24
CA GLN A 337 16.17 -26.82 24.62
C GLN A 337 17.51 -26.22 24.20
N GLU A 338 18.61 -26.97 24.40
CA GLU A 338 19.91 -26.59 23.86
C GLU A 338 19.82 -26.41 22.33
N LEU A 339 20.53 -25.39 21.82
CA LEU A 339 20.61 -25.12 20.39
C LEU A 339 21.00 -26.40 19.65
N PRO A 340 20.17 -26.85 18.68
CA PRO A 340 20.41 -28.11 18.01
C PRO A 340 21.75 -28.09 17.27
N LYS A 341 22.48 -29.21 17.31
CA LYS A 341 23.76 -29.30 16.57
C LYS A 341 23.48 -29.22 15.06
N LYS A 342 24.33 -28.49 14.34
CA LYS A 342 24.26 -28.35 12.88
C LYS A 342 24.23 -29.74 12.23
N GLN A 343 23.08 -30.08 11.63
CA GLN A 343 22.88 -31.34 10.92
C GLN A 343 23.51 -31.29 9.51
N ASN A 344 23.80 -32.46 8.93
CA ASN A 344 24.22 -32.54 7.52
C ASN A 344 23.04 -32.22 6.58
N LEU A 345 23.32 -31.91 5.31
CA LEU A 345 22.30 -31.47 4.34
C LEU A 345 21.18 -32.49 4.10
N PHE A 346 21.49 -33.79 4.16
CA PHE A 346 20.49 -34.85 3.99
C PHE A 346 19.52 -34.90 5.17
N ASN A 347 20.04 -34.84 6.39
CA ASN A 347 19.21 -34.80 7.60
C ASN A 347 18.38 -33.53 7.68
N GLN A 348 18.93 -32.37 7.30
CA GLN A 348 18.16 -31.11 7.22
C GLN A 348 17.04 -31.15 6.18
N PHE A 349 17.19 -31.93 5.11
CA PHE A 349 16.13 -32.13 4.12
C PHE A 349 15.04 -33.07 4.65
N MET A 350 15.43 -34.14 5.34
CA MET A 350 14.50 -35.09 5.95
C MET A 350 13.78 -34.53 7.19
N ASP A 351 14.36 -33.51 7.83
CA ASP A 351 13.80 -32.76 8.96
C ASP A 351 12.85 -31.63 8.52
N GLY A 352 12.30 -31.70 7.30
CA GLY A 352 11.43 -30.65 6.76
C GLY A 352 10.09 -30.57 7.50
N HIS A 353 9.67 -29.35 7.87
CA HIS A 353 8.39 -29.09 8.53
C HIS A 353 7.76 -27.81 8.01
N LEU A 354 6.43 -27.80 7.88
CA LEU A 354 5.64 -26.64 7.48
C LEU A 354 4.88 -26.10 8.69
N PHE A 355 4.98 -24.79 8.92
CA PHE A 355 4.23 -24.10 9.96
C PHE A 355 3.76 -22.73 9.50
N THR A 356 2.76 -22.17 10.19
CA THR A 356 2.23 -20.83 9.88
C THR A 356 3.07 -19.77 10.57
N ILE A 357 3.41 -18.69 9.86
CA ILE A 357 4.02 -17.50 10.47
C ILE A 357 2.93 -16.45 10.65
N LYS A 358 2.64 -16.08 11.91
CA LYS A 358 1.71 -14.98 12.22
C LYS A 358 2.41 -13.62 12.26
N ASN A 359 3.68 -13.59 12.64
CA ASN A 359 4.51 -12.39 12.62
C ASN A 359 5.98 -12.78 12.50
N ILE A 360 6.77 -11.94 11.84
CA ILE A 360 8.23 -12.06 11.80
C ILE A 360 8.84 -10.68 11.61
N GLU A 361 9.80 -10.32 12.44
CA GLU A 361 10.45 -9.02 12.41
C GLU A 361 11.95 -9.19 12.64
N TYR A 362 12.74 -8.45 11.87
CA TYR A 362 14.18 -8.40 12.06
C TYR A 362 14.52 -7.11 12.80
N ASP A 363 15.11 -7.26 13.97
CA ASP A 363 15.61 -6.16 14.79
C ASP A 363 17.08 -5.89 14.43
N GLU A 364 17.35 -4.70 13.89
CA GLU A 364 18.69 -4.29 13.47
C GLU A 364 19.61 -4.01 14.66
N GLU A 365 19.07 -3.53 15.79
CA GLU A 365 19.86 -3.13 16.95
C GLU A 365 20.39 -4.37 17.68
N SER A 366 19.55 -5.39 17.84
CA SER A 366 19.90 -6.64 18.52
C SER A 366 20.39 -7.75 17.59
N ASP A 367 20.39 -7.54 16.28
CA ASP A 367 20.66 -8.55 15.23
C ASP A 367 19.89 -9.85 15.46
N SER A 368 18.59 -9.71 15.72
CA SER A 368 17.71 -10.83 16.09
C SER A 368 16.44 -10.89 15.25
N VAL A 369 15.80 -12.05 15.23
CA VAL A 369 14.54 -12.31 14.56
C VAL A 369 13.50 -12.57 15.65
N LYS A 370 12.56 -11.63 15.79
CA LYS A 370 11.35 -11.84 16.57
C LYS A 370 10.34 -12.55 15.70
N ILE A 371 9.87 -13.72 16.09
CA ILE A 371 8.97 -14.54 15.29
C ILE A 371 7.83 -15.09 16.14
N ARG A 372 6.63 -15.09 15.58
CA ARG A 372 5.45 -15.73 16.13
C ARG A 372 4.91 -16.76 15.14
N ILE A 373 4.87 -18.02 15.55
CA ILE A 373 4.46 -19.14 14.69
C ILE A 373 3.26 -19.86 15.28
N VAL A 374 2.54 -20.58 14.42
CA VAL A 374 1.60 -21.62 14.85
C VAL A 374 2.00 -22.97 14.28
N THR A 375 2.19 -23.94 15.15
CA THR A 375 2.55 -25.32 14.82
C THR A 375 2.10 -26.25 15.94
N TRP A 376 1.68 -27.48 15.60
CA TRP A 376 1.25 -28.50 16.58
C TRP A 376 0.18 -28.04 17.59
N GLY A 377 -0.66 -27.06 17.21
CA GLY A 377 -1.66 -26.47 18.10
C GLY A 377 -1.13 -25.37 19.04
N GLU A 378 0.18 -25.12 19.02
CA GLU A 378 0.84 -24.09 19.82
C GLU A 378 0.96 -22.77 19.04
N ASP A 379 0.70 -21.65 19.70
CA ASP A 379 0.91 -20.28 19.19
C ASP A 379 1.90 -19.58 20.10
N VAL A 380 3.13 -19.48 19.61
CA VAL A 380 4.30 -19.10 20.40
C VAL A 380 5.04 -17.95 19.73
N GLU A 381 5.48 -17.01 20.54
CA GLU A 381 6.34 -15.90 20.12
C GLU A 381 7.69 -16.03 20.82
N THR A 382 8.77 -15.88 20.06
CA THR A 382 10.14 -15.95 20.56
C THR A 382 11.04 -14.98 19.81
N THR A 383 12.21 -14.70 20.37
CA THR A 383 13.27 -13.91 19.73
C THR A 383 14.53 -14.75 19.63
N ILE A 384 15.05 -14.88 18.42
CA ILE A 384 16.19 -15.75 18.11
C ILE A 384 17.30 -14.92 17.46
N PRO A 385 18.57 -15.03 17.88
CA PRO A 385 19.68 -14.37 17.19
C PRO A 385 19.70 -14.72 15.69
N PHE A 386 19.93 -13.74 14.82
CA PHE A 386 19.82 -13.94 13.37
C PHE A 386 20.79 -15.02 12.85
N GLN A 387 22.00 -15.10 13.43
CA GLN A 387 22.95 -16.17 13.11
C GLN A 387 22.42 -17.57 13.43
N VAL A 388 21.66 -17.72 14.53
CA VAL A 388 21.02 -18.99 14.90
C VAL A 388 19.91 -19.32 13.89
N TRP A 389 19.07 -18.34 13.55
CA TRP A 389 18.02 -18.49 12.54
C TRP A 389 18.61 -19.01 11.22
N GLN A 390 19.64 -18.35 10.68
CA GLN A 390 20.30 -18.73 9.43
C GLN A 390 20.84 -20.16 9.41
N ASN A 391 21.33 -20.64 10.56
CA ASN A 391 21.91 -21.98 10.70
C ASN A 391 20.86 -23.10 10.74
N HIS A 392 19.61 -22.78 11.12
CA HIS A 392 18.56 -23.77 11.41
C HIS A 392 17.31 -23.66 10.53
N VAL A 393 17.22 -22.62 9.70
CA VAL A 393 16.13 -22.40 8.71
C VAL A 393 16.02 -23.52 7.65
N GLY A 394 16.95 -24.48 7.63
CA GLY A 394 16.97 -25.64 6.74
C GLY A 394 17.48 -25.36 5.34
N VAL A 395 17.41 -26.34 4.43
CA VAL A 395 17.83 -26.20 3.02
C VAL A 395 16.80 -25.41 2.20
N VAL A 396 15.51 -25.50 2.54
CA VAL A 396 14.44 -24.77 1.85
C VAL A 396 14.41 -23.31 2.31
N GLY A 397 14.13 -23.06 3.59
CA GLY A 397 14.18 -21.72 4.19
C GLY A 397 13.37 -20.66 3.44
N GLN A 398 12.17 -21.05 2.99
CA GLN A 398 11.28 -20.21 2.20
C GLN A 398 9.88 -20.16 2.82
N ALA A 399 9.26 -18.99 2.77
CA ALA A 399 7.85 -18.79 3.07
C ALA A 399 7.05 -18.72 1.76
N ALA A 400 6.03 -19.57 1.63
CA ALA A 400 4.97 -19.36 0.65
C ALA A 400 4.04 -18.28 1.17
N VAL A 401 3.83 -17.25 0.35
CA VAL A 401 2.93 -16.14 0.67
C VAL A 401 1.92 -15.94 -0.42
N GLY A 402 0.74 -15.45 -0.06
CA GLY A 402 -0.28 -15.08 -1.02
C GLY A 402 -1.29 -14.13 -0.41
N GLN A 403 -1.78 -13.25 -1.26
CA GLN A 403 -2.74 -12.24 -0.89
C GLN A 403 -4.14 -12.83 -0.90
N ASN A 404 -4.83 -12.68 0.22
CA ASN A 404 -6.20 -13.11 0.32
C ASN A 404 -7.08 -12.32 -0.68
N PRO A 405 -8.03 -12.96 -1.37
CA PRO A 405 -8.93 -12.28 -2.33
C PRO A 405 -9.68 -11.08 -1.72
N TYR A 406 -9.95 -11.09 -0.42
CA TYR A 406 -10.73 -10.07 0.28
C TYR A 406 -9.92 -8.83 0.70
N THR A 407 -8.58 -8.91 0.69
CA THR A 407 -7.69 -7.75 0.90
C THR A 407 -7.98 -6.63 -0.13
N SER A 408 -8.53 -6.98 -1.30
CA SER A 408 -9.00 -6.04 -2.31
C SER A 408 -10.01 -5.01 -1.79
N SER A 409 -10.88 -5.40 -0.83
CA SER A 409 -11.85 -4.50 -0.20
C SER A 409 -11.13 -3.39 0.59
N MET A 410 -10.16 -3.78 1.42
CA MET A 410 -9.33 -2.87 2.21
C MET A 410 -8.60 -1.88 1.31
N PHE A 411 -7.99 -2.35 0.22
CA PHE A 411 -7.31 -1.47 -0.72
C PHE A 411 -8.25 -0.50 -1.43
N ARG A 412 -9.47 -0.92 -1.79
CA ARG A 412 -10.47 0.00 -2.34
C ARG A 412 -10.81 1.12 -1.35
N SER A 413 -10.91 0.82 -0.05
CA SER A 413 -11.11 1.84 0.98
C SER A 413 -9.92 2.78 1.09
N LYS A 414 -8.68 2.28 1.03
CA LYS A 414 -7.47 3.12 1.03
C LYS A 414 -7.36 4.05 -0.19
N VAL A 415 -7.79 3.61 -1.38
CA VAL A 415 -7.83 4.48 -2.57
C VAL A 415 -8.76 5.67 -2.37
N ARG A 416 -9.87 5.49 -1.64
CA ARG A 416 -10.83 6.57 -1.36
C ARG A 416 -10.30 7.64 -0.40
N GLU A 417 -9.12 7.47 0.20
CA GLU A 417 -8.45 8.52 0.99
C GLU A 417 -8.02 9.71 0.13
N ILE A 418 -7.84 9.50 -1.17
CA ILE A 418 -7.46 10.53 -2.13
C ILE A 418 -8.75 11.01 -2.82
N GLU A 419 -9.56 11.73 -2.05
CA GLU A 419 -10.64 12.55 -2.60
C GLU A 419 -10.04 13.75 -3.36
N PRO A 420 -10.76 14.37 -4.33
CA PRO A 420 -10.24 15.48 -5.13
C PRO A 420 -9.68 16.66 -4.31
N ASP A 421 -10.26 16.89 -3.12
CA ASP A 421 -9.87 17.97 -2.21
C ASP A 421 -8.87 17.51 -1.14
N SER A 422 -8.50 16.22 -1.13
CA SER A 422 -7.58 15.68 -0.16
C SER A 422 -6.17 16.17 -0.45
N THR A 423 -5.51 16.64 0.60
CA THR A 423 -4.20 17.25 0.47
C THR A 423 -3.07 16.41 1.07
N PHE A 424 -3.44 15.28 1.70
CA PHE A 424 -2.54 14.27 2.24
C PHE A 424 -3.11 12.86 2.06
N CYS A 425 -2.28 11.83 2.09
CA CYS A 425 -2.73 10.44 2.02
C CYS A 425 -1.73 9.47 2.64
N SER A 426 -2.17 8.22 2.87
CA SER A 426 -1.27 7.14 3.25
C SER A 426 -0.35 6.74 2.08
N PRO A 427 0.83 6.15 2.34
CA PRO A 427 1.72 5.73 1.26
C PRO A 427 1.13 4.58 0.43
N GLU A 428 0.39 3.67 1.07
CA GLU A 428 -0.37 2.62 0.41
C GLU A 428 -1.48 3.21 -0.48
N GLY A 429 -2.26 4.15 0.07
CA GLY A 429 -3.34 4.84 -0.63
C GLY A 429 -2.83 5.53 -1.89
N TYR A 430 -1.69 6.23 -1.79
CA TYR A 430 -1.03 6.85 -2.95
C TYR A 430 -0.68 5.84 -4.03
N CYS A 431 0.04 4.77 -3.68
CA CYS A 431 0.45 3.77 -4.68
C CYS A 431 -0.76 3.12 -5.37
N LEU A 432 -1.81 2.80 -4.60
CA LEU A 432 -3.03 2.22 -5.14
C LEU A 432 -3.79 3.19 -6.06
N TYR A 433 -3.88 4.46 -5.67
CA TYR A 433 -4.51 5.50 -6.48
C TYR A 433 -3.77 5.70 -7.81
N ILE A 434 -2.45 5.82 -7.77
CA ILE A 434 -1.63 5.92 -8.99
C ILE A 434 -1.87 4.70 -9.88
N LYS A 435 -1.81 3.47 -9.34
CA LYS A 435 -2.08 2.25 -10.12
C LYS A 435 -3.46 2.27 -10.79
N GLY A 436 -4.49 2.74 -10.09
CA GLY A 436 -5.84 2.88 -10.64
C GLY A 436 -5.92 3.89 -11.77
N LEU A 437 -5.20 5.01 -11.64
CA LEU A 437 -5.18 6.12 -12.59
C LEU A 437 -4.42 5.79 -13.88
N ILE A 438 -3.18 5.30 -13.75
CA ILE A 438 -2.31 5.06 -14.91
C ILE A 438 -2.55 3.70 -15.57
N GLY A 439 -3.09 2.73 -14.82
CA GLY A 439 -3.25 1.35 -15.26
C GLY A 439 -1.96 0.74 -15.81
N ASN A 440 -2.06 -0.19 -16.76
CA ASN A 440 -0.90 -0.85 -17.39
C ASN A 440 -0.42 -0.14 -18.66
N LYS A 441 -0.63 1.18 -18.78
CA LYS A 441 -0.24 1.94 -19.98
C LYS A 441 1.29 1.90 -20.16
N VAL A 442 1.74 1.65 -21.39
CA VAL A 442 3.18 1.48 -21.74
C VAL A 442 4.00 2.72 -21.45
N GLU A 443 3.40 3.91 -21.59
CA GLU A 443 4.06 5.19 -21.34
C GLU A 443 4.48 5.42 -19.88
N TYR A 444 3.91 4.66 -18.94
CA TYR A 444 4.24 4.69 -17.52
C TYR A 444 4.99 3.41 -17.07
N LYS A 445 5.72 2.74 -17.98
CA LYS A 445 6.43 1.48 -17.70
C LYS A 445 7.32 1.53 -16.45
N GLU A 446 8.03 2.64 -16.24
CA GLU A 446 8.89 2.82 -15.06
C GLU A 446 8.06 2.86 -13.77
N ILE A 447 7.00 3.66 -13.75
CA ILE A 447 6.09 3.77 -12.60
C ILE A 447 5.41 2.42 -12.33
N ASN A 448 4.97 1.72 -13.38
CA ASN A 448 4.38 0.38 -13.25
C ASN A 448 5.36 -0.64 -12.64
N ALA A 449 6.66 -0.58 -13.00
CA ALA A 449 7.68 -1.41 -12.38
C ALA A 449 7.90 -1.05 -10.90
N LEU A 450 7.88 0.24 -10.55
CA LEU A 450 7.98 0.69 -9.16
C LEU A 450 6.76 0.27 -8.33
N LEU A 451 5.56 0.41 -8.89
CA LEU A 451 4.33 -0.06 -8.27
C LEU A 451 4.40 -1.56 -8.02
N GLU A 452 4.77 -2.37 -9.01
CA GLU A 452 4.95 -3.80 -8.82
C GLU A 452 5.95 -4.14 -7.70
N SER A 453 7.07 -3.42 -7.64
CA SER A 453 8.05 -3.56 -6.54
C SER A 453 7.43 -3.24 -5.19
N ALA A 454 6.64 -2.15 -5.11
CA ALA A 454 5.94 -1.70 -3.91
C ALA A 454 4.94 -2.75 -3.42
N PHE A 455 4.02 -3.21 -4.28
CA PHE A 455 3.04 -4.26 -3.96
C PHE A 455 3.67 -5.57 -3.52
N LYS A 456 4.91 -5.81 -3.92
CA LYS A 456 5.66 -7.02 -3.58
C LYS A 456 6.56 -6.82 -2.38
N HIS A 457 6.72 -5.61 -1.83
CA HIS A 457 7.74 -5.25 -0.84
C HIS A 457 9.13 -5.75 -1.23
N GLN A 458 9.48 -5.63 -2.52
CA GLN A 458 10.70 -6.22 -3.05
C GLN A 458 11.93 -5.65 -2.30
N HIS A 459 12.83 -6.54 -1.89
CA HIS A 459 14.03 -6.18 -1.11
C HIS A 459 13.75 -5.49 0.24
N GLY A 460 12.56 -5.66 0.81
CA GLY A 460 12.23 -5.05 2.09
C GLY A 460 11.90 -3.55 1.99
N GLN A 461 11.54 -3.05 0.80
CA GLN A 461 11.10 -1.67 0.61
C GLN A 461 9.73 -1.43 1.26
N THR A 462 9.63 -0.34 2.02
CA THR A 462 8.35 0.08 2.64
C THR A 462 7.44 0.77 1.63
N TRP A 463 6.16 0.87 1.96
CA TRP A 463 5.21 1.67 1.20
C TRP A 463 5.63 3.14 1.11
N MET A 464 6.12 3.72 2.22
CA MET A 464 6.63 5.10 2.25
C MET A 464 7.78 5.31 1.24
N GLN A 465 8.81 4.48 1.28
CA GLN A 465 9.95 4.58 0.37
C GLN A 465 9.51 4.47 -1.09
N SER A 466 8.60 3.53 -1.38
CA SER A 466 8.09 3.29 -2.72
C SER A 466 7.24 4.46 -3.22
N ALA A 467 6.32 4.94 -2.39
CA ALA A 467 5.39 6.03 -2.72
C ALA A 467 6.15 7.33 -3.01
N LYS A 468 7.15 7.68 -2.17
CA LYS A 468 8.02 8.85 -2.42
C LYS A 468 8.81 8.73 -3.71
N LYS A 469 9.36 7.55 -4.00
CA LYS A 469 10.07 7.31 -5.26
C LYS A 469 9.14 7.42 -6.48
N ILE A 470 7.93 6.89 -6.39
CA ILE A 470 6.91 7.00 -7.44
C ILE A 470 6.53 8.47 -7.64
N GLN A 471 6.29 9.21 -6.56
CA GLN A 471 5.98 10.64 -6.60
C GLN A 471 7.08 11.44 -7.28
N ASP A 472 8.35 11.21 -6.94
CA ASP A 472 9.49 11.90 -7.56
C ASP A 472 9.64 11.58 -9.06
N VAL A 473 9.33 10.35 -9.49
CA VAL A 473 9.35 9.96 -10.91
C VAL A 473 8.20 10.62 -11.68
N ILE A 474 7.01 10.68 -11.08
CA ILE A 474 5.85 11.36 -11.65
C ILE A 474 6.15 12.85 -11.85
N GLU A 475 6.73 13.52 -10.84
CA GLU A 475 7.03 14.94 -10.91
C GLU A 475 8.07 15.25 -12.01
N ALA A 476 8.97 14.31 -12.29
CA ALA A 476 9.95 14.41 -13.38
C ALA A 476 9.37 14.18 -14.78
N LEU A 477 8.11 13.75 -14.91
CA LEU A 477 7.49 13.56 -16.22
C LEU A 477 7.18 14.90 -16.91
N PRO A 478 7.15 14.94 -18.26
CA PRO A 478 6.65 16.10 -19.00
C PRO A 478 5.23 16.50 -18.56
N ALA A 479 4.93 17.80 -18.52
CA ALA A 479 3.63 18.35 -18.08
C ALA A 479 2.42 17.69 -18.74
N GLU A 480 2.51 17.40 -20.04
CA GLU A 480 1.48 16.74 -20.85
C GLU A 480 1.10 15.34 -20.33
N LYS A 481 2.03 14.65 -19.63
CA LYS A 481 1.82 13.30 -19.07
C LYS A 481 1.38 13.32 -17.60
N ARG A 482 1.31 14.50 -16.99
CA ARG A 482 0.99 14.71 -15.56
C ARG A 482 -0.47 15.10 -15.32
N VAL A 483 -1.24 15.38 -16.36
CA VAL A 483 -2.54 16.09 -16.33
C VAL A 483 -3.58 15.48 -15.38
N ASP A 484 -3.47 14.18 -15.06
CA ASP A 484 -4.43 13.50 -14.19
C ASP A 484 -3.85 13.06 -12.83
N VAL A 485 -2.57 13.32 -12.56
CA VAL A 485 -1.87 12.80 -11.38
C VAL A 485 -1.76 13.86 -10.28
N PRO A 486 -2.19 13.61 -9.03
CA PRO A 486 -2.00 14.53 -7.92
C PRO A 486 -0.51 14.62 -7.57
N LEU A 487 0.16 15.63 -8.12
CA LEU A 487 1.62 15.79 -8.04
C LEU A 487 2.10 16.09 -6.61
N LYS A 488 1.34 16.88 -5.86
CA LYS A 488 1.80 17.53 -4.62
C LYS A 488 0.98 17.16 -3.39
N ILE A 489 0.48 15.94 -3.36
CA ILE A 489 -0.17 15.40 -2.17
C ILE A 489 0.88 15.06 -1.11
N SER A 490 0.61 15.41 0.15
CA SER A 490 1.44 15.08 1.29
C SER A 490 1.33 13.60 1.63
N ILE A 491 2.32 12.79 1.29
CA ILE A 491 2.33 11.38 1.72
C ILE A 491 2.85 11.31 3.16
N ILE A 492 2.00 10.89 4.10
CA ILE A 492 2.30 10.81 5.55
C ILE A 492 2.24 9.36 6.06
N PRO A 493 3.04 8.97 7.07
CA PRO A 493 3.23 7.57 7.48
C PRO A 493 1.97 6.84 7.95
N SER A 494 0.99 7.57 8.49
CA SER A 494 -0.25 7.00 9.00
C SER A 494 -1.40 7.97 8.77
N VAL A 495 -2.49 7.48 8.17
CA VAL A 495 -3.76 8.21 8.02
C VAL A 495 -4.84 7.40 8.73
N THR A 496 -4.97 7.60 10.03
CA THR A 496 -6.07 7.01 10.82
C THR A 496 -7.31 7.89 10.73
N SER A 497 -8.46 7.35 11.16
CA SER A 497 -9.66 8.16 11.40
C SER A 497 -9.37 9.33 12.33
N ASP A 498 -8.60 9.08 13.38
CA ASP A 498 -8.29 10.06 14.42
C ASP A 498 -7.42 11.19 13.87
N ILE A 499 -6.40 10.88 13.07
CA ILE A 499 -5.58 11.89 12.40
C ILE A 499 -6.43 12.73 11.43
N THR A 500 -7.33 12.08 10.68
CA THR A 500 -8.23 12.77 9.75
C THR A 500 -9.18 13.72 10.50
N GLU A 501 -9.76 13.25 11.60
CA GLU A 501 -10.64 14.05 12.46
C GLU A 501 -9.89 15.22 13.11
N GLN A 502 -8.66 14.98 13.58
CA GLN A 502 -7.79 16.03 14.11
C GLN A 502 -7.51 17.11 13.06
N PHE A 503 -7.17 16.74 11.82
CA PHE A 503 -6.99 17.72 10.75
C PHE A 503 -8.28 18.49 10.42
N ASN A 504 -9.45 17.82 10.44
CA ASN A 504 -10.74 18.48 10.25
C ASN A 504 -11.03 19.50 11.35
N VAL A 505 -10.76 19.15 12.61
CA VAL A 505 -10.90 20.07 13.76
C VAL A 505 -9.95 21.25 13.61
N ILE A 506 -8.67 21.00 13.28
CA ILE A 506 -7.65 22.04 13.06
C ILE A 506 -8.04 22.97 11.91
N HIS A 507 -8.63 22.43 10.84
CA HIS A 507 -9.08 23.22 9.69
C HIS A 507 -10.13 24.27 10.11
N GLN A 508 -11.00 23.94 11.07
CA GLN A 508 -12.04 24.82 11.60
C GLN A 508 -11.50 25.88 12.59
N ILE A 509 -10.26 25.78 13.05
CA ILE A 509 -9.66 26.77 13.95
C ILE A 509 -9.34 28.05 13.16
N MET A 510 -10.04 29.13 13.48
CA MET A 510 -9.82 30.46 12.87
C MET A 510 -8.68 31.24 13.54
N ASP A 511 -8.43 31.01 14.82
CA ASP A 511 -7.35 31.68 15.56
C ASP A 511 -6.00 31.06 15.17
N ARG A 512 -5.11 31.88 14.58
CA ARG A 512 -3.82 31.41 14.06
C ARG A 512 -2.93 30.82 15.14
N LYS A 513 -2.92 31.38 16.35
CA LYS A 513 -2.06 30.90 17.44
C LYS A 513 -2.52 29.53 17.93
N LYS A 514 -3.83 29.37 18.16
CA LYS A 514 -4.42 28.07 18.50
C LYS A 514 -4.22 27.03 17.41
N LYS A 515 -4.26 27.45 16.14
CA LYS A 515 -4.03 26.56 15.00
C LYS A 515 -2.58 26.05 14.95
N ILE A 516 -1.61 26.93 15.23
CA ILE A 516 -0.20 26.56 15.39
C ILE A 516 -0.04 25.55 16.55
N GLU A 517 -0.54 25.88 17.74
CA GLU A 517 -0.45 25.00 18.92
C GLU A 517 -1.05 23.61 18.66
N ALA A 518 -2.19 23.55 17.96
CA ALA A 518 -2.83 22.29 17.61
C ALA A 518 -2.03 21.48 16.57
N LEU A 519 -1.42 22.14 15.57
CA LEU A 519 -0.56 21.48 14.59
C LEU A 519 0.75 20.97 15.21
N GLU A 520 1.36 21.74 16.12
CA GLU A 520 2.56 21.33 16.86
C GLU A 520 2.30 20.09 17.73
N ALA A 521 1.11 20.01 18.33
CA ALA A 521 0.70 18.86 19.13
C ALA A 521 0.57 17.55 18.32
N LEU A 522 0.36 17.63 17.01
CA LEU A 522 0.36 16.46 16.11
C LEU A 522 1.75 15.92 15.80
N GLY A 523 2.80 16.68 16.13
CA GLY A 523 4.18 16.35 15.83
C GLY A 523 4.58 16.76 14.41
N THR A 524 5.73 17.44 14.32
CA THR A 524 6.29 17.94 13.05
C THR A 524 7.28 16.96 12.42
N GLN A 525 7.79 16.00 13.18
CA GLN A 525 8.76 15.01 12.71
C GLN A 525 8.06 14.01 11.79
N ASP A 526 8.55 13.87 10.56
CA ASP A 526 8.05 12.96 9.52
C ASP A 526 6.59 13.20 9.07
N ASN A 527 5.99 14.34 9.41
CA ASN A 527 4.65 14.74 9.00
C ASN A 527 4.69 15.95 8.06
N ILE A 528 4.91 15.69 6.77
CA ILE A 528 5.03 16.74 5.74
C ILE A 528 3.78 17.63 5.64
N GLU A 529 2.61 17.07 5.98
CA GLU A 529 1.35 17.81 6.00
C GLU A 529 1.31 18.88 7.09
N VAL A 530 1.71 18.51 8.31
CA VAL A 530 1.84 19.46 9.42
C VAL A 530 2.89 20.52 9.09
N GLN A 531 4.06 20.10 8.59
CA GLN A 531 5.16 21.00 8.26
C GLN A 531 4.74 22.06 7.23
N ARG A 532 4.10 21.66 6.13
CA ARG A 532 3.70 22.63 5.10
C ARG A 532 2.64 23.61 5.59
N GLN A 533 1.72 23.19 6.46
CA GLN A 533 0.72 24.10 7.07
C GLN A 533 1.38 25.07 8.06
N LEU A 534 2.26 24.55 8.93
CA LEU A 534 3.01 25.36 9.89
C LEU A 534 3.91 26.38 9.19
N LEU A 535 4.55 26.04 8.06
CA LEU A 535 5.37 26.97 7.30
C LEU A 535 4.61 28.24 6.89
N VAL A 536 3.38 28.10 6.39
CA VAL A 536 2.54 29.24 6.02
C VAL A 536 2.23 30.09 7.25
N LEU A 537 1.83 29.45 8.36
CA LEU A 537 1.43 30.14 9.59
C LEU A 537 2.61 30.83 10.29
N TYR A 538 3.76 30.17 10.40
CA TYR A 538 4.98 30.73 10.96
C TYR A 538 5.48 31.92 10.14
N ALA A 539 5.47 31.81 8.81
CA ALA A 539 5.82 32.94 7.93
C ALA A 539 4.89 34.13 8.19
N GLN A 540 3.57 33.91 8.19
CA GLN A 540 2.58 34.97 8.44
C GLN A 540 2.71 35.65 9.82
N GLN A 541 3.21 34.94 10.83
CA GLN A 541 3.46 35.46 12.18
C GLN A 541 4.87 36.05 12.35
N GLY A 542 5.71 36.01 11.31
CA GLY A 542 7.11 36.43 11.40
C GLY A 542 7.97 35.54 12.30
N GLN A 543 7.55 34.29 12.55
CA GLN A 543 8.27 33.31 13.37
C GLN A 543 9.40 32.65 12.55
N TRP A 544 10.36 33.45 12.10
CA TRP A 544 11.42 33.02 11.18
C TRP A 544 12.36 31.95 11.72
N ASN A 545 12.55 31.89 13.04
CA ASN A 545 13.36 30.84 13.67
C ASN A 545 12.69 29.46 13.51
N GLU A 546 11.36 29.39 13.64
CA GLU A 546 10.64 28.12 13.44
C GLU A 546 10.64 27.70 11.97
N VAL A 547 10.53 28.65 11.03
CA VAL A 547 10.73 28.37 9.60
C VAL A 547 12.12 27.76 9.35
N LYS A 548 13.18 28.31 9.95
CA LYS A 548 14.54 27.77 9.83
C LYS A 548 14.66 26.37 10.43
N ASN A 549 14.05 26.14 11.58
CA ASN A 549 14.05 24.83 12.24
C ASN A 549 13.43 23.76 11.34
N LEU A 550 12.28 24.06 10.70
CA LEU A 550 11.63 23.14 9.75
C LEU A 550 12.49 22.87 8.51
N PHE A 551 13.30 23.84 8.06
CA PHE A 551 14.20 23.66 6.92
C PHE A 551 15.57 23.06 7.25
N ALA A 552 15.93 22.92 8.54
CA ALA A 552 17.25 22.42 8.95
C ALA A 552 17.50 20.98 8.46
N SER A 553 16.46 20.15 8.38
CA SER A 553 16.50 18.76 7.90
C SER A 553 15.93 18.59 6.49
N VAL A 554 15.71 19.67 5.74
CA VAL A 554 14.96 19.63 4.46
C VAL A 554 15.57 18.68 3.42
N ASN A 555 16.89 18.48 3.48
CA ASN A 555 17.62 17.61 2.55
C ASN A 555 17.39 16.11 2.77
N VAL A 556 16.81 15.72 3.91
CA VAL A 556 16.42 14.33 4.20
C VAL A 556 15.13 13.95 3.46
N HIS A 557 14.31 14.93 3.08
CA HIS A 557 13.05 14.70 2.38
C HIS A 557 13.23 14.36 0.89
N SER A 558 12.18 13.74 0.31
CA SER A 558 12.10 13.46 -1.12
C SER A 558 12.20 14.73 -1.98
N LYS A 559 12.44 14.61 -3.29
CA LYS A 559 12.48 15.79 -4.16
C LYS A 559 11.15 16.54 -4.10
N THR A 560 10.04 15.83 -4.19
CA THR A 560 8.69 16.42 -4.21
C THR A 560 8.33 17.07 -2.88
N ASP A 561 8.64 16.45 -1.74
CA ASP A 561 8.41 17.05 -0.42
C ASP A 561 9.15 18.38 -0.26
N ARG A 562 10.40 18.44 -0.74
CA ARG A 562 11.17 19.70 -0.72
C ARG A 562 10.52 20.78 -1.57
N GLU A 563 9.85 20.42 -2.66
CA GLU A 563 9.11 21.37 -3.49
C GLU A 563 7.81 21.83 -2.80
N ILE A 564 7.06 20.90 -2.18
CA ILE A 564 5.88 21.22 -1.36
C ILE A 564 6.23 22.23 -0.27
N LEU A 565 7.31 22.00 0.49
CA LEU A 565 7.73 22.91 1.56
C LEU A 565 8.13 24.29 1.04
N ARG A 566 8.88 24.35 -0.07
CA ARG A 566 9.28 25.63 -0.67
C ARG A 566 8.11 26.44 -1.20
N GLU A 567 7.14 25.79 -1.84
CA GLU A 567 5.94 26.47 -2.35
C GLU A 567 5.05 26.99 -1.23
N ASN A 568 4.92 26.23 -0.14
CA ASN A 568 4.17 26.69 1.02
C ASN A 568 4.89 27.82 1.78
N LEU A 569 6.23 27.81 1.82
CA LEU A 569 6.99 28.95 2.33
C LEU A 569 6.79 30.19 1.46
N GLN A 570 6.85 30.06 0.13
CA GLN A 570 6.56 31.15 -0.80
C GLN A 570 5.15 31.71 -0.55
N LEU A 571 4.14 30.85 -0.49
CA LEU A 571 2.76 31.25 -0.20
C LEU A 571 2.65 32.00 1.15
N GLY A 572 3.32 31.50 2.20
CA GLY A 572 3.37 32.17 3.49
C GLY A 572 3.99 33.57 3.42
N CYS A 573 5.04 33.74 2.61
CA CYS A 573 5.69 35.02 2.37
C CYS A 573 4.84 35.96 1.50
N ASP A 574 4.12 35.45 0.50
CA ASP A 574 3.23 36.24 -0.36
C ASP A 574 2.02 36.80 0.41
N LEU A 575 1.65 36.14 1.51
CA LEU A 575 0.53 36.52 2.38
C LEU A 575 0.94 37.43 3.55
N LEU A 576 2.17 37.95 3.54
CA LEU A 576 2.64 38.89 4.57
C LEU A 576 1.91 40.23 4.49
N GLY A 577 1.75 40.87 5.65
CA GLY A 577 1.31 42.26 5.71
C GLY A 577 2.38 43.21 5.13
N PRO A 578 2.00 44.42 4.70
CA PRO A 578 2.90 45.37 4.02
C PRO A 578 4.12 45.77 4.87
N ASP A 579 4.06 45.60 6.19
CA ASP A 579 5.11 46.01 7.13
C ASP A 579 6.09 44.87 7.51
N VAL A 580 5.91 43.65 6.99
CA VAL A 580 6.72 42.49 7.36
C VAL A 580 7.54 42.01 6.17
N THR A 581 8.87 42.14 6.24
CA THR A 581 9.79 41.66 5.21
C THR A 581 10.47 40.36 5.65
N PRO A 582 10.47 39.29 4.82
CA PRO A 582 11.21 38.07 5.13
C PRO A 582 12.71 38.36 5.28
N PRO A 583 13.41 37.75 6.26
CA PRO A 583 14.86 37.84 6.35
C PRO A 583 15.56 37.33 5.07
N PRO A 584 16.73 37.86 4.69
CA PRO A 584 17.45 37.43 3.48
C PRO A 584 17.73 35.92 3.43
N GLU A 585 17.96 35.31 4.59
CA GLU A 585 18.17 33.87 4.74
C GLU A 585 16.90 33.04 4.50
N ILE A 586 15.70 33.62 4.65
CA ILE A 586 14.44 32.97 4.30
C ILE A 586 14.16 33.14 2.81
N ILE A 587 14.45 34.32 2.25
CA ILE A 587 14.35 34.59 0.81
C ILE A 587 15.23 33.62 0.01
N SER A 588 16.41 33.23 0.53
CA SER A 588 17.27 32.25 -0.14
C SER A 588 16.75 30.81 -0.09
N LEU A 589 15.82 30.48 0.81
CA LEU A 589 15.18 29.14 0.89
C LEU A 589 14.03 28.98 -0.10
N ILE A 590 13.40 30.09 -0.46
CA ILE A 590 12.38 30.16 -1.50
C ILE A 590 13.07 30.01 -2.86
N LYS A 591 12.50 29.20 -3.78
CA LYS A 591 13.03 29.11 -5.15
C LYS A 591 13.15 30.55 -5.66
N LYS A 592 14.36 30.98 -6.00
CA LYS A 592 14.64 32.27 -6.66
C LYS A 592 13.89 32.26 -8.00
N ASN A 593 12.59 32.52 -8.00
CA ASN A 593 11.87 33.02 -9.17
C ASN A 593 12.26 34.48 -9.31
N THR A 594 13.56 34.70 -9.54
CA THR A 594 14.03 35.99 -10.00
C THR A 594 13.36 36.19 -11.36
N MET A 595 12.35 37.04 -11.41
CA MET A 595 11.79 37.47 -12.68
C MET A 595 12.83 38.33 -13.39
N LEU A 596 13.49 37.76 -14.39
CA LEU A 596 14.45 38.46 -15.23
C LEU A 596 13.70 39.09 -16.40
N LYS A 597 14.06 40.31 -16.79
CA LYS A 597 13.54 40.85 -18.05
C LYS A 597 14.29 40.20 -19.21
N ALA A 598 13.56 39.79 -20.24
CA ALA A 598 14.16 39.22 -21.45
C ALA A 598 15.24 40.15 -22.07
N ASP A 599 15.03 41.47 -22.00
CA ASP A 599 15.98 42.47 -22.49
C ASP A 599 17.29 42.49 -21.70
N ASP A 600 17.24 42.24 -20.39
CA ASP A 600 18.43 42.21 -19.53
C ASP A 600 19.27 40.97 -19.81
N LEU A 601 18.61 39.82 -20.06
CA LEU A 601 19.28 38.61 -20.51
C LEU A 601 19.95 38.82 -21.87
N VAL A 602 19.24 39.38 -22.86
CA VAL A 602 19.81 39.63 -24.19
C VAL A 602 20.96 40.63 -24.13
N ALA A 603 20.84 41.69 -23.33
CA ALA A 603 21.91 42.66 -23.12
C ALA A 603 23.13 41.99 -22.47
N PHE A 604 22.93 41.20 -21.42
CA PHE A 604 23.98 40.44 -20.76
C PHE A 604 24.70 39.49 -21.72
N LEU A 605 23.96 38.71 -22.52
CA LEU A 605 24.52 37.78 -23.49
C LEU A 605 25.34 38.47 -24.58
N SER A 606 24.86 39.63 -25.06
CA SER A 606 25.60 40.50 -25.98
C SER A 606 26.91 41.00 -25.36
N GLU A 607 26.85 41.40 -24.08
CA GLU A 607 27.99 41.91 -23.31
C GLU A 607 29.08 40.84 -23.12
N ILE A 608 28.71 39.62 -22.68
CA ILE A 608 29.70 38.55 -22.41
C ILE A 608 30.30 37.92 -23.67
N THR A 609 29.58 37.96 -24.80
CA THR A 609 30.07 37.41 -26.06
C THR A 609 30.82 38.44 -26.90
N GLY A 610 30.69 39.74 -26.58
CA GLY A 610 31.19 40.83 -27.42
C GLY A 610 30.45 40.97 -28.76
N LEU A 611 29.30 40.30 -28.93
CA LEU A 611 28.50 40.34 -30.16
C LEU A 611 27.44 41.43 -30.06
N PRO A 612 27.15 42.18 -31.15
CA PRO A 612 26.27 43.34 -31.10
C PRO A 612 24.80 42.98 -30.76
N LYS A 613 24.16 43.82 -29.95
CA LYS A 613 22.70 43.79 -29.72
C LYS A 613 21.98 44.11 -31.03
N GLY A 614 21.01 43.28 -31.42
CA GLY A 614 20.35 43.36 -32.73
C GLY A 614 21.12 42.70 -33.89
N GLY A 615 22.15 41.90 -33.59
CA GLY A 615 22.84 41.06 -34.55
C GLY A 615 22.20 39.67 -34.72
N ALA A 616 22.73 38.90 -35.68
CA ALA A 616 22.33 37.52 -35.98
C ALA A 616 22.21 36.63 -34.72
N PHE A 617 23.20 36.71 -33.82
CA PHE A 617 23.22 35.95 -32.57
C PHE A 617 22.07 36.33 -31.63
N THR A 618 21.89 37.63 -31.35
CA THR A 618 20.87 38.09 -30.40
C THR A 618 19.46 37.86 -30.93
N TYR A 619 19.21 37.99 -32.24
CA TYR A 619 17.95 37.58 -32.86
C TYR A 619 17.69 36.07 -32.77
N GLY A 620 18.72 35.24 -32.98
CA GLY A 620 18.60 33.79 -32.84
C GLY A 620 18.23 33.37 -31.42
N VAL A 621 18.89 33.96 -30.41
CA VAL A 621 18.58 33.72 -29.00
C VAL A 621 17.17 34.20 -28.64
N GLN A 622 16.76 35.39 -29.10
CA GLN A 622 15.41 35.90 -28.90
C GLN A 622 14.34 34.97 -29.50
N GLY A 623 14.59 34.41 -30.68
CA GLY A 623 13.68 33.44 -31.30
C GLY A 623 13.51 32.16 -30.48
N ARG A 624 14.61 31.62 -29.93
CA ARG A 624 14.56 30.44 -29.04
C ARG A 624 13.93 30.75 -27.69
N LEU A 625 14.16 31.95 -27.17
CA LEU A 625 13.52 32.40 -25.95
C LEU A 625 12.00 32.54 -26.13
N LEU A 626 11.52 33.07 -27.26
CA LEU A 626 10.09 33.10 -27.60
C LEU A 626 9.49 31.70 -27.69
N GLU A 627 10.22 30.73 -28.25
CA GLU A 627 9.76 29.33 -28.30
C GLU A 627 9.55 28.75 -26.90
N VAL A 628 10.51 28.97 -25.99
CA VAL A 628 10.43 28.51 -24.60
C VAL A 628 9.28 29.19 -23.84
N ILE A 629 9.14 30.52 -23.97
CA ILE A 629 8.06 31.25 -23.28
C ILE A 629 6.69 30.85 -23.83
N ASN A 630 6.56 30.67 -25.15
CA ASN A 630 5.29 30.29 -25.75
C ASN A 630 4.89 28.85 -25.40
N GLN A 631 5.86 27.95 -25.19
CA GLN A 631 5.59 26.63 -24.61
C GLN A 631 5.07 26.76 -23.18
N ARG A 632 5.68 27.61 -22.35
CA ARG A 632 5.17 27.91 -21.00
C ARG A 632 3.77 28.52 -21.04
N HIS A 633 3.52 29.52 -21.88
CA HIS A 633 2.19 30.15 -22.02
C HIS A 633 1.13 29.16 -22.48
N GLN A 634 1.46 28.25 -23.40
CA GLN A 634 0.55 27.19 -23.82
C GLN A 634 0.20 26.25 -22.65
N ILE A 635 1.17 25.93 -21.80
CA ILE A 635 0.97 25.14 -20.57
C ILE A 635 0.13 25.91 -19.54
N GLU A 636 0.32 27.23 -19.44
CA GLU A 636 -0.41 28.13 -18.52
C GLU A 636 -1.78 28.58 -19.06
N GLY A 637 -2.21 28.13 -20.25
CA GLY A 637 -3.46 28.56 -20.89
C GLY A 637 -3.48 30.03 -21.33
N LYS A 638 -2.31 30.65 -21.49
CA LYS A 638 -2.12 32.05 -21.92
C LYS A 638 -1.93 32.13 -23.43
N ASN A 639 -2.26 33.29 -24.00
CA ASN A 639 -2.02 33.55 -25.41
C ASN A 639 -0.52 33.59 -25.73
N PRO A 640 -0.09 33.06 -26.89
CA PRO A 640 1.29 33.14 -27.34
C PRO A 640 1.68 34.60 -27.61
N ILE A 641 2.88 34.97 -27.21
CA ILE A 641 3.46 36.28 -27.43
C ILE A 641 4.30 36.29 -28.71
N SER A 642 4.19 37.38 -29.49
CA SER A 642 4.92 37.57 -30.74
C SER A 642 6.15 38.46 -30.60
N GLN A 643 6.31 39.13 -29.45
CA GLN A 643 7.43 40.03 -29.13
C GLN A 643 7.84 39.84 -27.67
N LEU A 644 9.15 39.95 -27.39
CA LEU A 644 9.71 39.81 -26.03
C LEU A 644 9.64 41.09 -25.20
N ASN A 645 9.18 42.20 -25.80
CA ASN A 645 9.10 43.50 -25.10
C ASN A 645 8.22 43.32 -23.86
N GLU A 646 8.79 43.64 -22.68
CA GLU A 646 8.14 43.53 -21.37
C GLU A 646 7.89 42.10 -20.85
N SER A 647 8.42 41.06 -21.51
CA SER A 647 8.29 39.68 -21.02
C SER A 647 9.19 39.40 -19.82
N SER A 648 8.60 38.88 -18.73
CA SER A 648 9.33 38.35 -17.58
C SER A 648 9.66 36.88 -17.78
N LEU A 649 10.90 36.52 -17.44
CA LEU A 649 11.42 35.17 -17.47
C LEU A 649 11.54 34.65 -16.04
N ASP A 650 11.09 33.43 -15.79
CA ASP A 650 11.47 32.73 -14.58
C ASP A 650 12.77 31.92 -14.79
N LYS A 651 13.31 31.34 -13.71
CA LYS A 651 14.52 30.51 -13.78
C LYS A 651 14.30 29.29 -14.70
N THR A 652 13.09 28.76 -14.75
CA THR A 652 12.74 27.61 -15.59
C THR A 652 12.83 27.96 -17.06
N ASP A 653 12.38 29.17 -17.46
CA ASP A 653 12.54 29.68 -18.83
C ASP A 653 14.02 29.73 -19.24
N LEU A 654 14.91 30.17 -18.34
CA LEU A 654 16.35 30.21 -18.60
C LEU A 654 16.95 28.80 -18.71
N VAL A 655 16.58 27.89 -17.80
CA VAL A 655 17.03 26.48 -17.83
C VAL A 655 16.58 25.80 -19.12
N ASN A 656 15.34 26.02 -19.53
CA ASN A 656 14.78 25.48 -20.77
C ASN A 656 15.48 26.05 -22.00
N LEU A 657 15.76 27.35 -22.03
CA LEU A 657 16.54 27.98 -23.09
C LEU A 657 17.93 27.35 -23.20
N VAL A 658 18.68 27.26 -22.09
CA VAL A 658 20.04 26.71 -22.10
C VAL A 658 20.03 25.24 -22.48
N SER A 659 19.08 24.45 -21.98
CA SER A 659 18.92 23.03 -22.33
C SER A 659 18.60 22.82 -23.82
N LEU A 660 17.75 23.68 -24.38
CA LEU A 660 17.42 23.70 -25.81
C LEU A 660 18.68 23.99 -26.63
N LEU A 661 19.40 25.07 -26.31
CA LEU A 661 20.62 25.46 -27.00
C LEU A 661 21.75 24.42 -26.86
N ASP A 662 21.88 23.81 -25.68
CA ASP A 662 22.83 22.72 -25.42
C ASP A 662 22.53 21.47 -26.27
N GLY A 663 21.24 21.17 -26.44
CA GLY A 663 20.77 20.14 -27.37
C GLY A 663 21.07 20.47 -28.84
N GLU A 664 20.94 21.73 -29.24
CA GLU A 664 21.30 22.18 -30.60
C GLU A 664 22.80 22.12 -30.85
N ILE A 665 23.62 22.48 -29.87
CA ILE A 665 25.07 22.32 -29.94
C ILE A 665 25.41 20.85 -30.11
N HIS A 666 24.85 19.96 -29.28
CA HIS A 666 25.12 18.53 -29.38
C HIS A 666 24.73 17.93 -30.74
N LYS A 667 23.63 18.40 -31.34
CA LYS A 667 23.20 17.97 -32.69
C LYS A 667 24.17 18.39 -33.79
N ASN A 668 24.76 19.58 -33.69
CA ASN A 668 25.69 20.12 -34.70
C ASN A 668 27.15 19.72 -34.43
N ASP A 669 27.51 19.44 -33.18
CA ASP A 669 28.82 18.98 -32.74
C ASP A 669 28.65 17.81 -31.74
N PRO A 670 28.67 16.56 -32.24
CA PRO A 670 28.51 15.37 -31.39
C PRO A 670 29.60 15.19 -30.33
N SER A 671 30.74 15.90 -30.44
CA SER A 671 31.79 15.89 -29.41
C SER A 671 31.43 16.71 -28.17
N HIS A 672 30.44 17.60 -28.28
CA HIS A 672 29.86 18.35 -27.18
C HIS A 672 29.07 17.43 -26.25
N ARG A 673 29.48 17.29 -24.98
CA ARG A 673 28.70 16.56 -23.98
C ARG A 673 27.60 17.46 -23.43
N ARG A 674 26.35 16.96 -23.43
CA ARG A 674 25.22 17.69 -22.85
C ARG A 674 25.44 17.95 -21.36
N MET A 675 24.98 19.09 -20.89
CA MET A 675 24.98 19.43 -19.48
C MET A 675 23.99 18.52 -18.73
N GLY A 676 24.42 17.93 -17.62
CA GLY A 676 23.52 17.26 -16.68
C GLY A 676 22.79 18.28 -15.78
N ASP A 677 21.78 17.83 -15.05
CA ASP A 677 20.88 18.72 -14.28
C ASP A 677 21.60 19.61 -13.26
N GLU A 678 22.51 19.05 -12.45
CA GLU A 678 23.24 19.83 -11.44
C GLU A 678 24.22 20.87 -12.06
N PRO A 679 25.05 20.54 -13.08
CA PRO A 679 25.82 21.53 -13.82
C PRO A 679 24.97 22.62 -14.50
N LEU A 680 23.82 22.24 -15.07
CA LEU A 680 22.91 23.16 -15.75
C LEU A 680 22.30 24.17 -14.78
N ASP A 681 21.88 23.71 -13.60
CA ASP A 681 21.30 24.57 -12.57
C ASP A 681 22.33 25.59 -12.05
N LYS A 682 23.56 25.14 -11.74
CA LYS A 682 24.68 26.03 -11.35
C LYS A 682 25.06 27.02 -12.45
N PHE A 683 24.97 26.61 -13.72
CA PHE A 683 25.23 27.46 -14.88
C PHE A 683 24.20 28.58 -14.99
N CYS A 684 22.91 28.24 -14.84
CA CYS A 684 21.83 29.21 -14.88
C CYS A 684 21.88 30.16 -13.68
N ASP A 685 22.10 29.66 -12.46
CA ASP A 685 22.23 30.50 -11.27
C ASP A 685 23.32 31.57 -11.41
N ALA A 686 24.46 31.22 -12.01
CA ALA A 686 25.54 32.16 -12.27
C ALA A 686 25.16 33.29 -13.26
N ILE A 687 24.29 33.00 -14.23
CA ILE A 687 23.74 34.01 -15.15
C ILE A 687 22.78 34.94 -14.41
N ILE A 688 21.83 34.38 -13.66
CA ILE A 688 20.84 35.14 -12.88
C ILE A 688 21.53 36.08 -11.90
N ASP A 689 22.46 35.55 -11.10
CA ASP A 689 23.20 36.31 -10.11
C ASP A 689 23.99 37.49 -10.71
N ARG A 690 24.41 37.39 -11.97
CA ARG A 690 25.15 38.45 -12.64
C ARG A 690 24.25 39.55 -13.16
N ILE A 691 23.10 39.18 -13.71
CA ILE A 691 22.08 40.12 -14.18
C ILE A 691 21.56 40.93 -12.99
N ASP A 692 21.29 40.27 -11.86
CA ASP A 692 20.81 40.91 -10.62
C ASP A 692 21.80 41.92 -10.00
N LYS A 693 23.11 41.72 -10.19
CA LYS A 693 24.18 42.51 -9.54
C LYS A 693 24.71 43.66 -10.40
N LYS A 694 24.02 44.10 -11.46
CA LYS A 694 24.51 45.18 -12.33
C LYS A 694 24.50 46.52 -11.58
N PRO A 695 25.64 47.25 -11.47
CA PRO A 695 25.64 48.59 -10.87
C PRO A 695 24.87 49.55 -11.79
N SER A 696 23.98 50.32 -11.19
CA SER A 696 23.21 51.38 -11.86
C SER A 696 24.13 52.51 -12.31
N GLY A 697 24.67 52.41 -13.54
CA GLY A 697 25.50 53.44 -14.16
C GLY A 697 25.77 53.11 -15.62
N ASN A 698 25.40 54.02 -16.52
CA ASN A 698 25.36 53.79 -17.96
C ASN A 698 26.71 54.01 -18.69
N ASP A 699 27.85 53.89 -17.99
CA ASP A 699 29.18 54.24 -18.54
C ASP A 699 30.30 53.29 -18.08
N GLY A 700 30.03 51.98 -18.08
CA GLY A 700 31.06 50.96 -17.88
C GLY A 700 31.88 50.74 -19.15
N SER A 701 33.06 51.36 -19.23
CA SER A 701 34.02 51.15 -20.33
C SER A 701 34.32 49.66 -20.55
N LEU A 702 34.50 49.26 -21.82
CA LEU A 702 34.91 47.91 -22.24
C LEU A 702 36.11 47.33 -21.45
N SER A 703 36.91 48.20 -20.80
CA SER A 703 38.09 47.80 -20.01
C SER A 703 37.80 47.18 -18.64
N GLU A 704 36.69 47.50 -17.96
CA GLU A 704 36.34 46.81 -16.69
C GLU A 704 35.89 45.36 -16.97
N PHE A 705 35.23 45.14 -18.10
CA PHE A 705 34.69 43.84 -18.50
C PHE A 705 35.79 42.81 -18.83
N GLN A 706 36.85 43.25 -19.53
CA GLN A 706 38.01 42.41 -19.83
C GLN A 706 38.78 41.98 -18.56
N SER A 707 38.76 42.78 -17.50
CA SER A 707 39.41 42.47 -16.23
C SER A 707 38.67 41.39 -15.40
N LEU A 708 37.35 41.25 -15.59
CA LEU A 708 36.48 40.33 -14.85
C LEU A 708 36.36 38.95 -15.52
N HIS A 709 36.39 38.87 -16.86
CA HIS A 709 36.49 37.60 -17.60
C HIS A 709 37.71 36.75 -17.17
N ALA A 710 38.73 37.40 -16.60
CA ALA A 710 39.94 36.75 -16.12
C ALA A 710 39.81 36.09 -14.73
N ARG A 711 38.74 36.32 -13.95
CA ARG A 711 38.72 35.98 -12.51
C ARG A 711 37.75 34.86 -12.04
N THR A 712 36.81 34.37 -12.86
CA THR A 712 35.92 33.26 -12.45
C THR A 712 35.74 32.17 -13.53
N PRO A 713 36.13 30.90 -13.26
CA PRO A 713 36.09 29.81 -14.24
C PRO A 713 34.70 29.54 -14.86
N ILE A 714 33.62 29.84 -14.14
CA ILE A 714 32.26 29.60 -14.62
C ILE A 714 31.82 30.57 -15.72
N PHE A 715 32.22 31.85 -15.64
CA PHE A 715 31.88 32.83 -16.67
C PHE A 715 32.63 32.60 -17.97
N LYS A 716 33.85 32.06 -17.89
CA LYS A 716 34.58 31.59 -19.08
C LYS A 716 33.78 30.51 -19.81
N LYS A 717 33.24 29.53 -19.08
CA LYS A 717 32.38 28.47 -19.65
C LYS A 717 31.08 29.01 -20.22
N ILE A 718 30.43 29.95 -19.54
CA ILE A 718 29.21 30.61 -20.05
C ILE A 718 29.51 31.32 -21.38
N THR A 719 30.62 32.04 -21.43
CA THR A 719 31.06 32.76 -22.64
C THR A 719 31.37 31.80 -23.78
N GLU A 720 32.17 30.76 -23.53
CA GLU A 720 32.51 29.72 -24.51
C GLU A 720 31.24 29.03 -25.04
N PHE A 721 30.28 28.72 -24.16
CA PHE A 721 29.01 28.14 -24.54
C PHE A 721 28.24 29.06 -25.50
N PHE A 722 28.02 30.33 -25.15
CA PHE A 722 27.26 31.24 -26.00
C PHE A 722 27.99 31.68 -27.27
N LEU A 723 29.33 31.67 -27.30
CA LEU A 723 30.11 31.81 -28.53
C LEU A 723 29.92 30.61 -29.47
N LYS A 724 29.79 29.40 -28.91
CA LYS A 724 29.47 28.18 -29.68
C LYS A 724 28.01 28.18 -30.17
N VAL A 725 27.08 28.72 -29.37
CA VAL A 725 25.72 29.02 -29.87
C VAL A 725 25.79 30.01 -31.02
N ALA A 726 26.58 31.08 -30.90
CA ALA A 726 26.71 32.09 -31.94
C ALA A 726 27.28 31.52 -33.25
N SER A 727 28.24 30.60 -33.20
CA SER A 727 28.76 29.93 -34.41
C SER A 727 27.67 29.10 -35.10
N ILE A 728 26.85 28.38 -34.35
CA ILE A 728 25.73 27.59 -34.92
C ILE A 728 24.63 28.49 -35.49
N VAL A 729 24.30 29.59 -34.80
CA VAL A 729 23.28 30.54 -35.26
C VAL A 729 23.76 31.25 -36.54
N SER A 730 25.05 31.60 -36.63
CA SER A 730 25.64 32.20 -37.83
C SER A 730 25.76 31.22 -39.01
N ASP A 731 26.13 29.95 -38.75
CA ASP A 731 26.16 28.89 -39.77
C ASP A 731 24.76 28.57 -40.32
N ASN A 732 23.71 28.63 -39.49
CA ASN A 732 22.32 28.48 -39.92
C ASN A 732 21.81 29.67 -40.75
N ILE A 733 22.30 30.88 -40.50
CA ILE A 733 21.97 32.08 -41.29
C ILE A 733 22.67 32.07 -42.66
N ILE A 734 23.85 31.45 -42.76
CA ILE A 734 24.56 31.26 -44.04
C ILE A 734 23.99 30.07 -44.83
N SER A 735 23.48 29.02 -44.17
CA SER A 735 22.91 27.83 -44.84
C SER A 735 21.40 27.90 -45.15
N LYS A 736 20.61 28.82 -44.58
CA LYS A 736 19.17 28.98 -44.86
C LYS A 736 18.73 30.32 -45.46
N ASN A 737 19.64 31.19 -45.89
CA ASN A 737 19.31 32.45 -46.60
C ASN A 737 19.37 32.36 -48.13
N ILE A 738 18.68 31.38 -48.71
CA ILE A 738 18.13 31.52 -50.07
C ILE A 738 16.58 31.47 -50.06
N GLY A 739 15.93 30.99 -48.99
CA GLY A 739 14.47 30.83 -48.95
C GLY A 739 13.67 31.92 -48.23
N LYS A 740 14.11 32.42 -47.07
CA LYS A 740 13.23 33.22 -46.17
C LYS A 740 13.52 34.72 -46.08
N THR A 741 14.66 35.19 -46.60
CA THR A 741 15.00 36.63 -46.60
C THR A 741 14.19 37.43 -47.63
N GLN A 742 13.59 36.77 -48.64
CA GLN A 742 12.68 37.41 -49.59
C GLN A 742 11.30 37.68 -48.97
N GLU A 743 10.76 36.76 -48.19
CA GLU A 743 9.46 36.92 -47.52
C GLU A 743 9.51 37.95 -46.37
N PHE A 744 10.61 37.97 -45.60
CA PHE A 744 10.74 38.90 -44.47
C PHE A 744 10.97 40.35 -44.90
N LYS A 745 11.70 40.59 -46.02
CA LYS A 745 11.83 41.93 -46.61
C LYS A 745 10.52 42.42 -47.26
N GLN A 746 9.73 41.52 -47.85
CA GLN A 746 8.41 41.88 -48.38
C GLN A 746 7.39 42.22 -47.29
N ALA A 747 7.44 41.55 -46.13
CA ALA A 747 6.61 41.87 -44.97
C ALA A 747 6.97 43.22 -44.33
N PHE A 748 8.28 43.55 -44.25
CA PHE A 748 8.74 44.84 -43.72
C PHE A 748 8.54 46.02 -44.67
N GLY A 749 8.57 45.79 -45.99
CA GLY A 749 8.28 46.82 -47.00
C GLY A 749 6.82 47.29 -46.95
N LYS A 750 5.88 46.35 -46.83
CA LYS A 750 4.43 46.64 -46.76
C LYS A 750 4.00 47.40 -45.50
N ALA A 751 4.70 47.20 -44.38
CA ALA A 751 4.41 47.92 -43.14
C ALA A 751 4.86 49.40 -43.17
N LYS A 752 5.79 49.75 -44.08
CA LYS A 752 6.31 51.12 -44.21
C LYS A 752 5.53 51.96 -45.25
N GLU A 753 4.95 51.33 -46.26
CA GLU A 753 4.08 52.00 -47.25
C GLU A 753 2.69 52.34 -46.70
N ASN A 754 2.17 51.57 -45.73
CA ASN A 754 0.85 51.83 -45.13
C ASN A 754 0.82 52.97 -44.10
N ASN A 755 1.95 53.59 -43.76
CA ASN A 755 2.04 54.71 -42.80
C ASN A 755 2.28 56.08 -43.47
N LEU A 756 2.23 56.17 -44.81
CA LEU A 756 2.49 57.40 -45.56
C LEU A 756 1.37 57.86 -46.50
N GLU A 757 0.21 57.19 -46.51
CA GLU A 757 -0.96 57.70 -47.24
C GLU A 757 -2.18 57.90 -46.34
N ARG A 758 -2.47 59.19 -46.14
CA ARG A 758 -3.79 59.85 -45.99
C ARG A 758 -4.23 60.30 -44.60
N GLU A 759 -4.05 61.61 -44.46
CA GLU A 759 -4.88 62.58 -43.75
C GLU A 759 -6.41 62.39 -43.96
N GLU A 760 -7.15 62.90 -42.97
CA GLU A 760 -8.60 62.91 -42.67
C GLU A 760 -9.58 63.41 -43.77
N PRO A 761 -10.88 63.66 -43.49
CA PRO A 761 -11.97 62.76 -43.03
C PRO A 761 -13.26 62.94 -43.88
N LYS A 762 -14.25 62.00 -43.84
CA LYS A 762 -15.68 62.33 -44.10
C LYS A 762 -16.66 61.41 -43.34
N LEU A 763 -17.76 62.05 -42.95
CA LEU A 763 -18.92 61.65 -42.13
C LEU A 763 -19.83 60.55 -42.75
N GLU A 764 -20.77 60.12 -41.88
CA GLU A 764 -22.06 59.40 -42.10
C GLU A 764 -21.99 57.88 -41.90
N SER A 765 -22.96 57.18 -41.31
CA SER A 765 -24.05 57.40 -40.34
C SER A 765 -24.73 56.02 -40.19
N SER A 766 -25.46 55.79 -39.09
CA SER A 766 -26.49 54.72 -38.90
C SER A 766 -26.05 53.26 -38.99
N GLU A 767 -26.70 52.26 -38.42
CA GLU A 767 -27.56 52.03 -37.24
C GLU A 767 -27.70 50.49 -37.25
N ASP A 768 -27.92 49.94 -36.06
CA ASP A 768 -28.82 48.83 -35.78
C ASP A 768 -28.54 47.35 -36.14
N THR A 769 -28.82 46.56 -35.09
CA THR A 769 -29.51 45.25 -35.02
C THR A 769 -28.73 43.97 -35.34
N ILE A 770 -28.41 43.15 -34.32
CA ILE A 770 -29.27 42.16 -33.62
C ILE A 770 -29.71 41.01 -34.53
N SER A 771 -29.13 39.82 -34.32
CA SER A 771 -29.82 38.61 -33.81
C SER A 771 -28.91 37.39 -34.06
N GLU A 772 -28.35 36.73 -33.05
CA GLU A 772 -28.99 35.76 -32.15
C GLU A 772 -29.17 34.35 -32.76
N THR A 773 -28.68 33.40 -31.95
CA THR A 773 -29.17 32.04 -31.67
C THR A 773 -28.77 30.79 -32.48
N LYS A 774 -28.27 29.85 -31.64
CA LYS A 774 -28.50 28.40 -31.53
C LYS A 774 -27.39 27.48 -32.05
N LEU A 775 -26.58 26.89 -31.17
CA LEU A 775 -26.87 25.69 -30.33
C LEU A 775 -27.42 24.52 -31.14
N ASN A 776 -26.60 23.47 -31.29
CA ASN A 776 -27.03 22.15 -30.87
C ASN A 776 -25.85 21.24 -30.51
N THR A 777 -26.00 20.69 -29.31
CA THR A 777 -25.39 19.52 -28.67
C THR A 777 -25.38 18.25 -29.52
N ALA A 778 -24.33 17.43 -29.39
CA ALA A 778 -24.38 16.02 -28.96
C ALA A 778 -23.03 15.30 -29.21
N PHE A 779 -22.24 15.08 -28.15
CA PHE A 779 -21.86 13.76 -27.59
C PHE A 779 -20.86 13.94 -26.44
#